data_AF-A0A968ZDZ5-F1
#
_entry.id   AF-A0A968ZDZ5-F1
#
_cell.length_a   1.000
_cell.length_b   1.000
_cell.length_c   1.000
_cell.angle_alpha   90.00
_cell.angle_beta   90.00
_cell.angle_gamma   90.00
#
_symmetry.space_group_name_H-M   'P 1'
#
loop_
_entity.id
_entity.type
_entity.pdbx_description
1 polymer ?
#
loop_
_entity_poly.entity_id
_entity_poly.type
_entity_poly.pdbx_seq_one_letter_code
_entity_poly.pdbx_strand_id
1 'polypeptide(L)'
;MAAAAPAKSEATETKDSAVANQSIRVNVELLENLMTMVSELVLTRNQVLQILRKQKDSEFAGPLQRLNHVTSELQEGVMKTRMQPIGNAWSKLPRLVRDLSHELKKKIELVMIGQDTELDRQVLEMIKDPLTHMVRNSADHGLEGPEDRRRAGKHETGKVTLNAYHEGGHIIIEVSDDGRGLAIDKIKAKILQNGLASESELEQMSDQQIQQYVFKAGFSTAAKVTSVSGRGVGMDVVKTNIEKIGGTVEMRSALGKGTTFVIKIPLTLAIVSALIVECASERFAIPQISVVELVRATTNGELKVERIKDTPVLRLRNRLLPLVSLRKLLQLDTGEVRSEDDTFIVVTQVGTYSFGIMVDRVFDTEEIVVKPVAPILRDIEMFSGNTILGDGSVIMILDPNGIASHSGQTGVAENSGAEKMAAKSRGLSDEKVPLLLFRAGDGAPKAVPLALVARLEEIERKSIETSNGRWVVQYRGQLMPLINLDPSQVLAAEGQRQPVLVFQDGDHSMGLMVDQIVDIVEARLNVELGAELPGRIGSAVVAGQATEIIDTGYYLRQAYADWFGSTDRDQSKGGGKRLLLVDDSAFFRNLLAPQLSAAGFEVTAVDSPDRALMLCEAGEEFDIIVSDIEMPGMSGFEFCEMVKRGGRWQNIPIVALSSHASPHNLEKGRSVGFDDYVAKYDRDGLVHTLNSTLHDMRAA
;
A
#
# COMPACT_ATOMS: atom_id res chain seq x y z
N MET A 1 -24.84 -83.05 -44.52
CA MET A 1 -25.95 -82.63 -43.62
C MET A 1 -25.37 -82.53 -42.23
N ALA A 2 -24.76 -81.43 -41.76
CA ALA A 2 -25.16 -80.01 -41.72
C ALA A 2 -26.40 -79.76 -40.85
N ALA A 3 -26.18 -79.36 -39.60
CA ALA A 3 -27.13 -78.62 -38.77
C ALA A 3 -26.34 -77.61 -37.90
N ALA A 4 -26.77 -76.34 -37.98
CA ALA A 4 -26.18 -75.13 -37.40
C ALA A 4 -26.62 -74.92 -35.94
N ALA A 5 -25.69 -74.57 -35.02
CA ALA A 5 -25.42 -73.25 -34.39
C ALA A 5 -26.42 -72.83 -33.25
N PRO A 6 -25.98 -72.14 -32.16
CA PRO A 6 -25.61 -70.72 -32.27
C PRO A 6 -24.47 -70.17 -31.37
N ALA A 7 -23.87 -69.11 -31.92
CA ALA A 7 -23.43 -67.82 -31.36
C ALA A 7 -22.42 -67.71 -30.18
N LYS A 8 -21.26 -67.16 -30.53
CA LYS A 8 -20.30 -66.44 -29.68
C LYS A 8 -20.89 -65.10 -29.18
N SER A 9 -20.62 -64.75 -27.92
CA SER A 9 -20.44 -63.35 -27.52
C SER A 9 -19.07 -63.21 -26.83
N GLU A 10 -18.04 -62.89 -27.63
CA GLU A 10 -16.77 -62.39 -27.08
C GLU A 10 -16.99 -60.92 -26.72
N ALA A 11 -16.91 -60.63 -25.42
CA ALA A 11 -16.86 -59.28 -24.90
C ALA A 11 -15.71 -58.54 -25.57
N THR A 12 -16.02 -57.36 -26.09
CA THR A 12 -15.07 -56.43 -26.69
C THR A 12 -14.20 -55.88 -25.57
N GLU A 13 -13.02 -56.47 -25.35
CA GLU A 13 -11.96 -55.79 -24.61
C GLU A 13 -11.54 -54.56 -25.40
N THR A 14 -11.97 -53.40 -24.93
CA THR A 14 -11.49 -52.09 -25.31
C THR A 14 -9.96 -52.04 -25.11
N LYS A 15 -9.21 -52.12 -26.22
CA LYS A 15 -7.80 -51.73 -26.29
C LYS A 15 -7.69 -50.21 -26.15
N ASP A 16 -7.80 -49.72 -24.92
CA ASP A 16 -7.49 -48.33 -24.56
C ASP A 16 -6.33 -48.24 -23.54
N SER A 17 -5.36 -49.15 -23.65
CA SER A 17 -4.20 -49.15 -22.75
C SER A 17 -2.89 -49.46 -23.49
N ALA A 18 -2.39 -48.52 -24.29
CA ALA A 18 -0.99 -48.50 -24.72
C ALA A 18 -0.50 -47.14 -25.24
N VAL A 19 -1.00 -46.01 -24.72
CA VAL A 19 -0.17 -44.79 -24.68
C VAL A 19 0.63 -44.88 -23.39
N ALA A 20 1.62 -45.77 -23.39
CA ALA A 20 2.58 -45.86 -22.30
C ALA A 20 3.30 -44.51 -22.18
N ASN A 21 3.27 -43.92 -20.98
CA ASN A 21 4.07 -42.76 -20.61
C ASN A 21 5.52 -42.91 -21.13
N GLN A 22 5.83 -42.25 -22.25
CA GLN A 22 7.19 -42.18 -22.78
C GLN A 22 7.97 -41.17 -21.93
N SER A 23 8.39 -41.58 -20.73
CA SER A 23 9.24 -40.76 -19.87
C SER A 23 10.71 -40.96 -20.24
N ILE A 24 11.41 -39.88 -20.57
CA ILE A 24 12.87 -39.89 -20.81
C ILE A 24 13.56 -39.45 -19.51
N ARG A 25 14.51 -40.26 -19.03
CA ARG A 25 15.33 -39.89 -17.87
C ARG A 25 16.48 -39.00 -18.32
N VAL A 26 16.45 -37.74 -17.88
CA VAL A 26 17.45 -36.73 -18.22
C VAL A 26 18.33 -36.44 -17.00
N ASN A 27 19.64 -36.23 -17.20
CA ASN A 27 20.53 -35.80 -16.13
C ASN A 27 20.20 -34.35 -15.72
N VAL A 28 20.15 -34.06 -14.43
CA VAL A 28 19.89 -32.72 -13.88
C VAL A 28 20.90 -31.70 -14.43
N GLU A 29 22.16 -32.08 -14.58
CA GLU A 29 23.21 -31.21 -15.12
C GLU A 29 22.92 -30.77 -16.57
N LEU A 30 22.27 -31.62 -17.38
CA LEU A 30 21.87 -31.26 -18.73
C LEU A 30 20.76 -30.19 -18.74
N LEU A 31 19.81 -30.28 -17.82
CA LEU A 31 18.73 -29.29 -17.68
C LEU A 31 19.28 -27.94 -17.20
N GLU A 32 20.23 -27.94 -16.26
CA GLU A 32 20.91 -26.71 -15.81
C GLU A 32 21.73 -26.05 -16.93
N ASN A 33 22.44 -26.86 -17.74
CA ASN A 33 23.15 -26.36 -18.91
C ASN A 33 22.19 -25.80 -19.97
N LEU A 34 21.05 -26.48 -20.22
CA LEU A 34 19.99 -25.97 -21.09
C LEU A 34 19.47 -24.62 -20.59
N MET A 35 19.18 -24.48 -19.30
CA MET A 35 18.74 -23.21 -18.72
C MET A 35 19.78 -22.09 -18.86
N THR A 36 21.06 -22.42 -18.68
CA THR A 36 22.15 -21.46 -18.89
C THR A 36 22.20 -21.02 -20.35
N MET A 37 22.14 -21.95 -21.31
CA MET A 37 22.11 -21.64 -22.74
C MET A 37 20.87 -20.83 -23.14
N VAL A 38 19.70 -21.15 -22.60
CA VAL A 38 18.47 -20.37 -22.83
C VAL A 38 18.60 -18.96 -22.26
N SER A 39 19.18 -18.82 -21.07
CA SER A 39 19.44 -17.52 -20.47
C SER A 39 20.39 -16.68 -21.32
N GLU A 40 21.47 -17.27 -21.82
CA GLU A 40 22.39 -16.64 -22.76
C GLU A 40 21.72 -16.30 -24.10
N LEU A 41 20.82 -17.16 -24.60
CA LEU A 41 20.04 -16.91 -25.81
C LEU A 41 19.07 -15.74 -25.62
N VAL A 42 18.42 -15.64 -24.46
CA VAL A 42 17.55 -14.50 -24.11
C VAL A 42 18.37 -13.21 -24.04
N LEU A 43 19.56 -13.24 -23.42
CA LEU A 43 20.48 -12.10 -23.41
C LEU A 43 20.91 -11.70 -24.83
N THR A 44 21.28 -12.68 -25.66
CA THR A 44 21.69 -12.46 -27.05
C THR A 44 20.53 -11.93 -27.90
N ARG A 45 19.31 -12.44 -27.71
CA ARG A 45 18.08 -11.89 -28.30
C ARG A 45 17.92 -10.43 -27.93
N ASN A 46 18.06 -10.08 -26.65
CA ASN A 46 17.92 -8.71 -26.17
C ASN A 46 18.99 -7.78 -26.78
N GLN A 47 20.25 -8.23 -26.87
CA GLN A 47 21.32 -7.54 -27.60
C GLN A 47 20.91 -7.18 -29.03
N VAL A 48 20.44 -8.18 -29.76
CA VAL A 48 20.14 -8.02 -31.19
C VAL A 48 18.92 -7.11 -31.39
N LEU A 49 17.91 -7.20 -30.53
CA LEU A 49 16.78 -6.27 -30.53
C LEU A 49 17.21 -4.84 -30.18
N GLN A 50 18.18 -4.66 -29.28
CA GLN A 50 18.73 -3.36 -28.95
C GLN A 50 19.49 -2.74 -30.15
N ILE A 51 20.24 -3.56 -30.90
CA ILE A 51 20.90 -3.14 -32.15
C ILE A 51 19.85 -2.73 -33.19
N LEU A 52 18.80 -3.52 -33.34
CA LEU A 52 17.69 -3.24 -34.25
C LEU A 52 17.00 -1.90 -33.92
N ARG A 53 16.76 -1.61 -32.64
CA ARG A 53 16.15 -0.33 -32.21
C ARG A 53 16.99 0.90 -32.62
N LYS A 54 18.32 0.75 -32.77
CA LYS A 54 19.21 1.82 -33.24
C LYS A 54 19.18 2.01 -34.75
N GLN A 55 18.69 1.04 -35.52
CA GLN A 55 18.53 1.13 -36.98
C GLN A 55 17.05 1.28 -37.33
N LYS A 56 16.60 2.53 -37.57
CA LYS A 56 15.27 2.77 -38.16
C LYS A 56 15.23 2.17 -39.57
N ASP A 57 14.18 1.39 -39.87
CA ASP A 57 13.95 0.68 -41.14
C ASP A 57 14.98 -0.41 -41.51
N SER A 58 15.08 -1.44 -40.66
CA SER A 58 15.86 -2.64 -40.96
C SER A 58 14.98 -3.78 -41.48
N GLU A 59 15.37 -4.38 -42.61
CA GLU A 59 14.73 -5.60 -43.15
C GLU A 59 14.79 -6.79 -42.17
N PHE A 60 15.69 -6.73 -41.17
CA PHE A 60 15.83 -7.74 -40.13
C PHE A 60 14.78 -7.63 -39.02
N ALA A 61 13.95 -6.57 -39.00
CA ALA A 61 12.96 -6.39 -37.94
C ALA A 61 11.96 -7.56 -37.84
N GLY A 62 11.39 -7.99 -38.96
CA GLY A 62 10.46 -9.13 -39.02
C GLY A 62 11.11 -10.46 -38.59
N PRO A 63 12.25 -10.87 -39.19
CA PRO A 63 13.00 -12.05 -38.75
C PRO A 63 13.39 -12.04 -37.26
N LEU A 64 13.78 -10.89 -36.70
CA LEU A 64 14.16 -10.78 -35.30
C LEU A 64 12.98 -10.84 -34.35
N GLN A 65 11.81 -10.31 -34.73
CA GLN A 65 10.57 -10.53 -33.98
C GLN A 65 10.16 -11.99 -33.97
N ARG A 66 10.40 -12.75 -35.05
CA ARG A 66 10.20 -14.20 -35.05
C ARG A 66 11.21 -14.91 -34.15
N LEU A 67 12.49 -14.53 -34.17
CA LEU A 67 13.49 -15.07 -33.26
C LEU A 67 13.09 -14.83 -31.79
N ASN A 68 12.63 -13.61 -31.48
CA ASN A 68 12.10 -13.24 -30.18
C ASN A 68 10.99 -14.18 -29.70
N HIS A 69 10.03 -14.47 -30.58
CA HIS A 69 8.93 -15.39 -30.28
C HIS A 69 9.43 -16.82 -30.04
N VAL A 70 10.22 -17.38 -30.96
CA VAL A 70 10.75 -18.75 -30.86
C VAL A 70 11.64 -18.93 -29.63
N THR A 71 12.47 -17.95 -29.30
CA THR A 71 13.29 -17.97 -28.06
C THR A 71 12.42 -17.98 -26.81
N SER A 72 11.30 -17.24 -26.82
CA SER A 72 10.36 -17.20 -25.69
C SER A 72 9.63 -18.53 -25.51
N GLU A 73 9.16 -19.13 -26.62
CA GLU A 73 8.55 -20.47 -26.61
C GLU A 73 9.54 -21.54 -26.14
N LEU A 74 10.79 -21.46 -26.60
CA LEU A 74 11.85 -22.38 -26.18
C LEU A 74 12.16 -22.23 -24.69
N GLN A 75 12.20 -21.00 -24.19
CA GLN A 75 12.37 -20.74 -22.77
C GLN A 75 11.23 -21.33 -21.94
N GLU A 76 9.98 -21.10 -22.33
CA GLU A 76 8.81 -21.66 -21.65
C GLU A 76 8.85 -23.20 -21.66
N GLY A 77 9.21 -23.79 -22.81
CA GLY A 77 9.38 -25.23 -22.97
C GLY A 77 10.43 -25.81 -22.02
N VAL A 78 11.61 -25.21 -21.94
CA VAL A 78 12.66 -25.68 -21.02
C VAL A 78 12.24 -25.48 -19.56
N MET A 79 11.57 -24.36 -19.23
CA MET A 79 11.04 -24.14 -17.88
C MET A 79 10.06 -25.23 -17.47
N LYS A 80 9.11 -25.59 -18.36
CA LYS A 80 8.17 -26.71 -18.13
C LYS A 80 8.90 -28.04 -17.88
N THR A 81 10.01 -28.31 -18.58
CA THR A 81 10.79 -29.54 -18.33
C THR A 81 11.52 -29.56 -16.98
N ARG A 82 11.73 -28.40 -16.36
CA ARG A 82 12.35 -28.27 -15.03
C ARG A 82 11.33 -28.33 -13.89
N MET A 83 10.05 -28.07 -14.19
CA MET A 83 8.99 -28.09 -13.20
C MET A 83 8.82 -29.47 -12.56
N GLN A 84 8.52 -29.47 -11.27
CA GLN A 84 8.23 -30.66 -10.50
C GLN A 84 6.96 -30.46 -9.68
N PRO A 85 6.14 -31.50 -9.50
CA PRO A 85 4.97 -31.42 -8.63
C PRO A 85 5.37 -31.05 -7.20
N ILE A 86 4.69 -30.06 -6.62
CA ILE A 86 4.95 -29.57 -5.28
C ILE A 86 4.77 -30.65 -4.20
N GLY A 87 3.95 -31.68 -4.47
CA GLY A 87 3.79 -32.86 -3.61
C GLY A 87 5.11 -33.53 -3.22
N ASN A 88 6.16 -33.42 -4.04
CA ASN A 88 7.50 -33.90 -3.71
C ASN A 88 8.09 -33.22 -2.47
N ALA A 89 7.85 -31.91 -2.29
CA ALA A 89 8.28 -31.17 -1.11
C ALA A 89 7.54 -31.62 0.16
N TRP A 90 6.30 -32.09 0.01
CA TRP A 90 5.41 -32.43 1.13
C TRP A 90 5.42 -33.92 1.50
N SER A 91 6.14 -34.74 0.73
CA SER A 91 6.20 -36.20 0.89
C SER A 91 6.54 -36.71 2.31
N LYS A 92 7.28 -35.92 3.09
CA LYS A 92 7.66 -36.25 4.48
C LYS A 92 6.65 -35.78 5.53
N LEU A 93 5.77 -34.84 5.18
CA LEU A 93 4.84 -34.21 6.12
C LEU A 93 3.84 -35.18 6.76
N PRO A 94 3.25 -36.17 6.05
CA PRO A 94 2.34 -37.13 6.67
C PRO A 94 2.97 -37.92 7.82
N ARG A 95 4.25 -38.30 7.67
CA ARG A 95 5.00 -39.00 8.73
C ARG A 95 5.26 -38.06 9.91
N LEU A 96 5.72 -36.84 9.63
CA LEU A 96 5.95 -35.82 10.67
C LEU A 96 4.68 -35.53 11.48
N VAL A 97 3.54 -35.34 10.82
CA VAL A 97 2.26 -35.07 11.51
C VAL A 97 1.81 -36.26 12.35
N ARG A 98 2.04 -37.49 11.88
CA ARG A 98 1.75 -38.71 12.65
C ARG A 98 2.62 -38.80 13.92
N ASP A 99 3.92 -38.53 13.79
CA ASP A 99 4.85 -38.54 14.92
C ASP A 99 4.49 -37.45 15.95
N LEU A 100 4.20 -36.23 15.48
CA LEU A 100 3.75 -35.12 16.33
C LEU A 100 2.40 -35.40 17.00
N SER A 101 1.47 -36.06 16.31
CA SER A 101 0.18 -36.48 16.86
C SER A 101 0.36 -37.41 18.06
N HIS A 102 1.30 -38.36 17.98
CA HIS A 102 1.65 -39.26 19.08
C HIS A 102 2.40 -38.55 20.21
N GLU A 103 3.40 -37.72 19.89
CA GLU A 103 4.23 -36.98 20.86
C GLU A 103 3.40 -36.00 21.69
N LEU A 104 2.56 -35.20 21.02
CA LEU A 104 1.74 -34.16 21.63
C LEU A 104 0.39 -34.67 22.16
N LYS A 105 0.05 -35.95 21.90
CA LYS A 105 -1.24 -36.58 22.22
C LYS A 105 -2.44 -35.80 21.66
N LYS A 106 -2.29 -35.22 20.47
CA LYS A 106 -3.36 -34.51 19.74
C LYS A 106 -3.81 -35.34 18.55
N LYS A 107 -5.11 -35.39 18.26
CA LYS A 107 -5.64 -36.02 17.04
C LYS A 107 -5.53 -35.00 15.90
N ILE A 108 -4.72 -35.29 14.88
CA ILE A 108 -4.42 -34.36 13.78
C ILE A 108 -4.67 -35.04 12.43
N GLU A 109 -5.42 -34.38 11.55
CA GLU A 109 -5.63 -34.76 10.16
C GLU A 109 -4.87 -33.79 9.24
N LEU A 110 -4.07 -34.33 8.33
CA LEU A 110 -3.36 -33.56 7.31
C LEU A 110 -4.07 -33.71 5.96
N VAL A 111 -4.62 -32.62 5.44
CA VAL A 111 -5.24 -32.57 4.11
C VAL A 111 -4.31 -31.83 3.16
N MET A 112 -4.06 -32.41 1.99
CA MET A 112 -3.19 -31.83 0.97
C MET A 112 -3.97 -31.71 -0.34
N ILE A 113 -4.08 -30.50 -0.86
CA ILE A 113 -4.83 -30.13 -2.06
C ILE A 113 -3.86 -29.51 -3.06
N GLY A 114 -3.99 -29.85 -4.34
CA GLY A 114 -3.13 -29.33 -5.41
C GLY A 114 -1.69 -29.84 -5.38
N GLN A 115 -1.48 -31.10 -4.99
CA GLN A 115 -0.15 -31.73 -4.95
C GLN A 115 0.54 -31.83 -6.32
N ASP A 116 -0.26 -31.79 -7.37
CA ASP A 116 0.11 -31.79 -8.79
C ASP A 116 0.54 -30.41 -9.30
N THR A 117 0.33 -29.33 -8.53
CA THR A 117 0.80 -27.98 -8.86
C THR A 117 2.30 -27.99 -9.14
N GLU A 118 2.67 -27.49 -10.31
CA GLU A 118 4.04 -27.53 -10.83
C GLU A 118 4.87 -26.35 -10.29
N LEU A 119 6.06 -26.63 -9.76
CA LEU A 119 6.97 -25.64 -9.20
C LEU A 119 8.41 -25.91 -9.65
N ASP A 120 9.20 -24.85 -9.82
CA ASP A 120 10.61 -24.98 -10.17
C ASP A 120 11.37 -25.83 -9.14
N ARG A 121 12.22 -26.76 -9.60
CA ARG A 121 12.98 -27.67 -8.73
C ARG A 121 13.78 -26.95 -7.65
N GLN A 122 14.44 -25.84 -7.98
CA GLN A 122 15.29 -25.12 -7.02
C GLN A 122 14.44 -24.45 -5.95
N VAL A 123 13.31 -23.88 -6.36
CA VAL A 123 12.31 -23.32 -5.46
C VAL A 123 11.70 -24.41 -4.57
N LEU A 124 11.42 -25.59 -5.12
CA LEU A 124 10.91 -26.75 -4.40
C LEU A 124 11.88 -27.21 -3.31
N GLU A 125 13.19 -27.24 -3.57
CA GLU A 125 14.18 -27.55 -2.52
C GLU A 125 14.22 -26.49 -1.41
N MET A 126 14.13 -25.21 -1.76
CA MET A 126 14.17 -24.11 -0.79
C MET A 126 12.90 -24.01 0.08
N ILE A 127 11.74 -24.45 -0.42
CA ILE A 127 10.46 -24.34 0.29
C ILE A 127 10.19 -25.51 1.26
N LYS A 128 10.91 -26.64 1.13
CA LYS A 128 10.75 -27.84 1.99
C LYS A 128 10.84 -27.52 3.49
N ASP A 129 11.89 -26.82 3.88
CA ASP A 129 12.16 -26.48 5.29
C ASP A 129 11.14 -25.48 5.84
N PRO A 130 10.83 -24.34 5.16
CA PRO A 130 9.73 -23.45 5.51
C PRO A 130 8.40 -24.15 5.77
N LEU A 131 7.95 -25.02 4.86
CA LEU A 131 6.67 -25.71 5.00
C LEU A 131 6.68 -26.73 6.14
N THR A 132 7.77 -27.46 6.30
CA THR A 132 7.97 -28.37 7.44
C THR A 132 7.83 -27.61 8.76
N HIS A 133 8.38 -26.40 8.84
CA HIS A 133 8.29 -25.56 10.02
C HIS A 133 6.87 -25.03 10.26
N MET A 134 6.20 -24.50 9.24
CA MET A 134 4.82 -24.00 9.36
C MET A 134 3.83 -25.09 9.80
N VAL A 135 3.95 -26.30 9.23
CA VAL A 135 3.10 -27.45 9.60
C VAL A 135 3.37 -27.90 11.02
N ARG A 136 4.64 -27.91 11.45
CA ARG A 136 4.99 -28.21 12.84
C ARG A 136 4.40 -27.18 13.80
N ASN A 137 4.50 -25.88 13.50
CA ASN A 137 3.92 -24.83 14.34
C ASN A 137 2.40 -24.94 14.43
N SER A 138 1.76 -25.30 13.32
CA SER A 138 0.32 -25.57 13.28
C SER A 138 -0.05 -26.73 14.22
N ALA A 139 0.71 -27.82 14.21
CA ALA A 139 0.49 -28.98 15.07
C ALA A 139 0.82 -28.73 16.56
N ASP A 140 1.95 -28.08 16.86
CA ASP A 140 2.44 -27.86 18.22
C ASP A 140 1.70 -26.71 18.94
N HIS A 141 1.60 -25.56 18.28
CA HIS A 141 1.06 -24.34 18.90
C HIS A 141 -0.34 -23.99 18.40
N GLY A 142 -0.63 -24.19 17.11
CA GLY A 142 -1.93 -23.89 16.52
C GLY A 142 -3.06 -24.72 17.14
N LEU A 143 -2.99 -26.04 16.97
CA LEU A 143 -4.04 -26.97 17.41
C LEU A 143 -4.13 -27.10 18.94
N GLU A 144 -5.36 -27.13 19.47
CA GLU A 144 -5.62 -27.43 20.89
C GLU A 144 -5.65 -28.95 21.16
N GLY A 145 -5.63 -29.34 22.43
CA GLY A 145 -5.83 -30.75 22.81
C GLY A 145 -7.28 -31.20 22.59
N PRO A 146 -7.56 -32.52 22.50
CA PRO A 146 -8.92 -33.04 22.25
C PRO A 146 -9.98 -32.52 23.23
N GLU A 147 -9.64 -32.42 24.52
CA GLU A 147 -10.55 -31.91 25.56
C GLU A 147 -10.82 -30.40 25.41
N ASP A 148 -9.79 -29.61 25.08
CA ASP A 148 -9.93 -28.17 24.81
C ASP A 148 -10.81 -27.93 23.58
N ARG A 149 -10.64 -28.74 22.53
CA ARG A 149 -11.44 -28.66 21.30
C ARG A 149 -12.91 -28.96 21.55
N ARG A 150 -13.23 -30.01 22.32
CA ARG A 150 -14.61 -30.30 22.72
C ARG A 150 -15.23 -29.16 23.52
N ARG A 151 -14.47 -28.55 24.45
CA ARG A 151 -14.93 -27.37 25.21
C ARG A 151 -15.20 -26.15 24.33
N ALA A 152 -14.42 -25.98 23.27
CA ALA A 152 -14.61 -24.92 22.28
C ALA A 152 -15.66 -25.24 21.20
N GLY A 153 -16.37 -26.38 21.29
CA GLY A 153 -17.37 -26.79 20.29
C GLY A 153 -16.78 -27.26 18.95
N LYS A 154 -15.48 -27.55 18.90
CA LYS A 154 -14.78 -28.02 17.70
C LYS A 154 -14.72 -29.54 17.62
N HIS A 155 -14.52 -30.05 16.41
CA HIS A 155 -14.30 -31.47 16.18
C HIS A 155 -13.04 -31.96 16.92
N GLU A 156 -13.07 -33.18 17.46
CA GLU A 156 -12.00 -33.72 18.30
C GLU A 156 -10.65 -33.84 17.55
N THR A 157 -10.72 -34.20 16.27
CA THR A 157 -9.57 -34.19 15.35
C THR A 157 -9.39 -32.77 14.80
N GLY A 158 -8.21 -32.19 15.01
CA GLY A 158 -7.79 -30.93 14.41
C GLY A 158 -7.32 -31.11 12.97
N LYS A 159 -7.55 -30.12 12.11
CA LYS A 159 -7.26 -30.19 10.69
C LYS A 159 -6.15 -29.22 10.32
N VAL A 160 -5.13 -29.72 9.64
CA VAL A 160 -4.10 -28.91 8.97
C VAL A 160 -4.25 -29.12 7.46
N THR A 161 -4.48 -28.04 6.72
CA THR A 161 -4.69 -28.05 5.28
C THR A 161 -3.50 -27.39 4.59
N LEU A 162 -2.86 -28.10 3.67
CA LEU A 162 -1.95 -27.52 2.68
C LEU A 162 -2.68 -27.44 1.35
N ASN A 163 -2.72 -26.26 0.77
CA ASN A 163 -3.33 -26.02 -0.52
C ASN A 163 -2.30 -25.34 -1.43
N ALA A 164 -2.20 -25.77 -2.68
CA ALA A 164 -1.37 -25.10 -3.67
C ALA A 164 -2.14 -24.95 -4.98
N TYR A 165 -2.01 -23.79 -5.63
CA TYR A 165 -2.66 -23.50 -6.91
C TYR A 165 -1.92 -22.37 -7.65
N HIS A 166 -2.19 -22.26 -8.95
CA HIS A 166 -1.70 -21.15 -9.77
C HIS A 166 -2.72 -20.01 -9.79
N GLU A 167 -2.27 -18.78 -9.53
CA GLU A 167 -3.10 -17.57 -9.61
C GLU A 167 -2.25 -16.40 -10.11
N GLY A 168 -2.68 -15.73 -11.18
CA GLY A 168 -2.08 -14.47 -11.64
C GLY A 168 -0.56 -14.52 -11.91
N GLY A 169 -0.05 -15.61 -12.50
CA GLY A 169 1.39 -15.79 -12.76
C GLY A 169 2.23 -16.16 -11.53
N HIS A 170 1.57 -16.40 -10.39
CA HIS A 170 2.17 -16.84 -9.15
C HIS A 170 1.67 -18.23 -8.78
N ILE A 171 2.47 -18.94 -7.99
CA ILE A 171 2.06 -20.13 -7.26
C ILE A 171 1.71 -19.67 -5.85
N ILE A 172 0.48 -19.92 -5.46
CA ILE A 172 -0.03 -19.65 -4.13
C ILE A 172 0.04 -20.95 -3.33
N ILE A 173 0.68 -20.90 -2.17
CA ILE A 173 0.75 -22.02 -1.22
C ILE A 173 0.14 -21.56 0.09
N GLU A 174 -0.93 -22.21 0.51
CA GLU A 174 -1.63 -21.90 1.75
C GLU A 174 -1.37 -23.02 2.77
N VAL A 175 -1.00 -22.63 3.99
CA VAL A 175 -0.90 -23.53 5.14
C VAL A 175 -1.90 -23.05 6.17
N SER A 176 -2.99 -23.80 6.36
CA SER A 176 -4.08 -23.42 7.26
C SER A 176 -4.30 -24.46 8.36
N ASP A 177 -4.59 -24.01 9.57
CA ASP A 177 -5.06 -24.83 10.68
C ASP A 177 -6.41 -24.33 11.21
N ASP A 178 -7.18 -25.22 11.83
CA ASP A 178 -8.45 -24.90 12.51
C ASP A 178 -8.29 -24.79 14.05
N GLY A 179 -7.09 -24.45 14.48
CA GLY A 179 -6.67 -24.39 15.88
C GLY A 179 -7.16 -23.15 16.61
N ARG A 180 -6.47 -22.80 17.69
CA ARG A 180 -6.88 -21.69 18.58
C ARG A 180 -6.69 -20.31 17.97
N GLY A 181 -5.98 -20.20 16.84
CA GLY A 181 -5.53 -18.92 16.30
C GLY A 181 -4.50 -18.22 17.20
N LEU A 182 -4.13 -17.00 16.84
CA LEU A 182 -3.19 -16.20 17.62
C LEU A 182 -3.93 -15.31 18.62
N ALA A 183 -3.53 -15.39 19.89
CA ALA A 183 -4.04 -14.52 20.93
C ALA A 183 -3.35 -13.16 20.86
N ILE A 184 -4.04 -12.17 20.31
CA ILE A 184 -3.55 -10.79 20.16
C ILE A 184 -3.05 -10.23 21.49
N ASP A 185 -3.78 -10.43 22.59
CA ASP A 185 -3.41 -9.94 23.92
C ASP A 185 -2.06 -10.49 24.39
N LYS A 186 -1.77 -11.76 24.12
CA LYS A 186 -0.48 -12.38 24.46
C LYS A 186 0.65 -11.83 23.59
N ILE A 187 0.37 -11.54 22.33
CA ILE A 187 1.32 -10.92 21.41
C ILE A 187 1.61 -9.49 21.88
N LYS A 188 0.59 -8.68 22.17
CA LYS A 188 0.72 -7.33 22.74
C LYS A 188 1.58 -7.33 24.01
N ALA A 189 1.25 -8.18 24.98
CA ALA A 189 2.02 -8.29 26.22
C ALA A 189 3.50 -8.66 25.97
N LYS A 190 3.77 -9.50 24.96
CA LYS A 190 5.15 -9.88 24.60
C LYS A 190 5.90 -8.77 23.86
N ILE A 191 5.21 -8.00 23.02
CA ILE A 191 5.77 -6.81 22.34
C ILE A 191 6.20 -5.78 23.39
N LEU A 192 5.36 -5.52 24.39
CA LEU A 192 5.67 -4.64 25.53
C LEU A 192 6.87 -5.15 26.33
N GLN A 193 6.87 -6.44 26.69
CA GLN A 193 7.96 -7.04 27.46
C GLN A 193 9.31 -6.94 26.74
N ASN A 194 9.32 -7.07 25.42
CA ASN A 194 10.53 -7.02 24.60
C ASN A 194 10.90 -5.58 24.18
N GLY A 195 10.15 -4.55 24.59
CA GLY A 195 10.40 -3.14 24.24
C GLY A 195 10.29 -2.84 22.74
N LEU A 196 9.51 -3.64 22.00
CA LEU A 196 9.39 -3.54 20.55
C LEU A 196 8.35 -2.50 20.09
N ALA A 197 7.42 -2.14 20.98
CA ALA A 197 6.48 -1.02 20.86
C ALA A 197 5.99 -0.61 22.26
N SER A 198 5.55 0.62 22.41
CA SER A 198 4.89 1.16 23.60
C SER A 198 3.41 0.78 23.66
N GLU A 199 2.79 0.95 24.83
CA GLU A 199 1.37 0.63 25.03
C GLU A 199 0.46 1.49 24.14
N SER A 200 0.78 2.78 24.03
CA SER A 200 0.09 3.70 23.12
C SER A 200 0.26 3.32 21.64
N GLU A 201 1.43 2.85 21.20
CA GLU A 201 1.63 2.36 19.84
C GLU A 201 0.84 1.08 19.56
N LEU A 202 0.71 0.17 20.54
CA LEU A 202 -0.07 -1.07 20.40
C LEU A 202 -1.58 -0.88 20.39
N GLU A 203 -2.08 0.20 20.98
CA GLU A 203 -3.50 0.58 20.94
C GLU A 203 -3.89 1.14 19.57
N GLN A 204 -2.95 1.74 18.84
CA GLN A 204 -3.17 2.29 17.50
C GLN A 204 -2.96 1.27 16.37
N MET A 205 -2.40 0.10 16.68
CA MET A 205 -2.14 -0.94 15.68
C MET A 205 -3.36 -1.83 15.46
N SER A 206 -3.64 -2.16 14.20
CA SER A 206 -4.63 -3.17 13.85
C SER A 206 -4.16 -4.57 14.27
N ASP A 207 -5.11 -5.50 14.44
CA ASP A 207 -4.81 -6.90 14.75
C ASP A 207 -3.83 -7.52 13.75
N GLN A 208 -3.95 -7.16 12.46
CA GLN A 208 -3.07 -7.64 11.41
C GLN A 208 -1.64 -7.09 11.58
N GLN A 209 -1.49 -5.80 11.93
CA GLN A 209 -0.18 -5.19 12.22
C GLN A 209 0.46 -5.85 13.44
N ILE A 210 -0.32 -6.15 14.48
CA ILE A 210 0.16 -6.85 15.68
C ILE A 210 0.60 -8.28 15.34
N GLN A 211 -0.17 -9.01 14.53
CA GLN A 211 0.17 -10.36 14.08
C GLN A 211 1.48 -10.38 13.26
N GLN A 212 1.77 -9.33 12.48
CA GLN A 212 3.03 -9.25 11.72
C GLN A 212 4.29 -9.27 12.60
N TYR A 213 4.20 -8.89 13.89
CA TYR A 213 5.34 -8.99 14.80
C TYR A 213 5.83 -10.42 15.00
N VAL A 214 5.01 -11.44 14.71
CA VAL A 214 5.43 -12.84 14.72
C VAL A 214 6.57 -13.12 13.75
N PHE A 215 6.70 -12.32 12.67
CA PHE A 215 7.80 -12.42 11.72
C PHE A 215 9.07 -11.65 12.14
N LYS A 216 9.06 -10.90 13.26
CA LYS A 216 10.27 -10.19 13.72
C LYS A 216 11.28 -11.16 14.33
N ALA A 217 12.56 -10.90 14.04
CA ALA A 217 13.67 -11.69 14.58
C ALA A 217 13.64 -11.74 16.11
N GLY A 218 13.77 -12.93 16.68
CA GLY A 218 13.73 -13.14 18.13
C GLY A 218 12.36 -13.02 18.79
N PHE A 219 11.28 -12.80 18.01
CA PHE A 219 9.92 -12.79 18.53
C PHE A 219 9.36 -14.21 18.63
N SER A 220 9.14 -14.68 19.86
CA SER A 220 8.45 -15.95 20.13
C SER A 220 7.50 -15.79 21.31
N THR A 221 6.29 -16.34 21.18
CA THR A 221 5.27 -16.35 22.24
C THR A 221 5.47 -17.51 23.24
N ALA A 222 6.47 -18.38 23.03
CA ALA A 222 6.70 -19.54 23.88
C ALA A 222 7.34 -19.14 25.24
N ALA A 223 6.69 -19.52 26.34
CA ALA A 223 7.16 -19.24 27.71
C ALA A 223 8.36 -20.13 28.15
N LYS A 224 8.62 -21.23 27.43
CA LYS A 224 9.78 -22.12 27.61
C LYS A 224 10.32 -22.53 26.25
N VAL A 225 11.65 -22.53 26.10
CA VAL A 225 12.33 -23.14 24.96
C VAL A 225 12.08 -24.65 25.04
N THR A 226 11.23 -25.19 24.17
CA THR A 226 11.05 -26.64 24.06
C THR A 226 12.31 -27.27 23.46
N SER A 227 12.71 -28.44 23.97
CA SER A 227 13.91 -29.18 23.56
C SER A 227 13.92 -29.55 22.07
N VAL A 228 12.79 -29.45 21.38
CA VAL A 228 12.62 -29.76 19.95
C VAL A 228 12.84 -28.53 19.05
N SER A 229 12.90 -27.32 19.60
CA SER A 229 13.15 -26.05 18.89
C SER A 229 14.63 -25.61 18.87
N GLY A 230 15.56 -26.47 19.33
CA GLY A 230 16.99 -26.18 19.51
C GLY A 230 17.84 -25.94 18.25
N ARG A 231 17.25 -25.53 17.12
CA ARG A 231 17.99 -25.10 15.91
C ARG A 231 17.76 -23.64 15.50
N GLY A 232 17.02 -22.85 16.29
CA GLY A 232 16.90 -21.41 16.04
C GLY A 232 16.14 -21.04 14.76
N VAL A 233 15.13 -21.83 14.37
CA VAL A 233 14.27 -21.52 13.22
C VAL A 233 13.01 -20.85 13.76
N GLY A 234 12.95 -19.52 13.68
CA GLY A 234 11.75 -18.74 13.91
C GLY A 234 10.99 -18.49 12.61
N MET A 235 9.85 -17.81 12.72
CA MET A 235 9.05 -17.40 11.56
C MET A 235 9.76 -16.30 10.73
N ASP A 236 10.75 -15.63 11.31
CA ASP A 236 11.71 -14.74 10.66
C ASP A 236 12.57 -15.46 9.61
N VAL A 237 13.08 -16.66 9.93
CA VAL A 237 13.86 -17.50 9.01
C VAL A 237 13.00 -17.97 7.85
N VAL A 238 11.75 -18.34 8.14
CA VAL A 238 10.76 -18.73 7.13
C VAL A 238 10.50 -17.59 6.15
N LYS A 239 10.21 -16.38 6.65
CA LYS A 239 10.02 -15.18 5.82
C LYS A 239 11.26 -14.89 4.96
N THR A 240 12.44 -14.87 5.57
CA THR A 240 13.69 -14.59 4.87
C THR A 240 13.96 -15.61 3.75
N ASN A 241 13.64 -16.89 3.96
CA ASN A 241 13.83 -17.93 2.94
C ASN A 241 12.84 -17.80 1.78
N ILE A 242 11.61 -17.36 2.06
CA ILE A 242 10.60 -17.08 1.04
C ILE A 242 10.96 -15.81 0.25
N GLU A 243 11.50 -14.78 0.89
CA GLU A 243 11.95 -13.55 0.21
C GLU A 243 13.16 -13.82 -0.70
N LYS A 244 14.08 -14.70 -0.31
CA LYS A 244 15.23 -15.10 -1.15
C LYS A 244 14.85 -15.70 -2.50
N ILE A 245 13.65 -16.27 -2.60
CA ILE A 245 13.13 -16.87 -3.84
C ILE A 245 12.24 -15.92 -4.62
N GLY A 246 12.20 -14.64 -4.23
CA GLY A 246 11.34 -13.62 -4.83
C GLY A 246 9.86 -13.77 -4.44
N GLY A 247 9.56 -14.55 -3.40
CA GLY A 247 8.21 -14.76 -2.90
C GLY A 247 7.86 -13.85 -1.72
N THR A 248 6.57 -13.79 -1.40
CA THR A 248 6.04 -13.06 -0.24
C THR A 248 5.29 -14.01 0.68
N VAL A 249 5.28 -13.73 1.98
CA VAL A 249 4.47 -14.47 2.96
C VAL A 249 3.54 -13.53 3.70
N GLU A 250 2.26 -13.88 3.73
CA GLU A 250 1.21 -13.22 4.48
C GLU A 250 0.66 -14.19 5.53
N MET A 251 0.09 -13.65 6.62
CA MET A 251 -0.57 -14.44 7.65
C MET A 251 -1.94 -13.82 7.94
N ARG A 252 -2.94 -14.67 8.15
CA ARG A 252 -4.27 -14.32 8.60
C ARG A 252 -4.61 -15.24 9.77
N SER A 253 -4.87 -14.68 10.95
CA SER A 253 -5.26 -15.46 12.12
C SER A 253 -6.46 -14.84 12.81
N ALA A 254 -7.36 -15.68 13.33
CA ALA A 254 -8.47 -15.22 14.15
C ALA A 254 -8.62 -16.15 15.37
N LEU A 255 -8.79 -15.55 16.55
CA LEU A 255 -8.90 -16.29 17.80
C LEU A 255 -10.07 -17.28 17.73
N GLY A 256 -9.80 -18.53 18.08
CA GLY A 256 -10.75 -19.63 18.02
C GLY A 256 -11.05 -20.17 16.61
N LYS A 257 -10.59 -19.54 15.53
CA LYS A 257 -10.84 -20.01 14.14
C LYS A 257 -9.61 -20.62 13.46
N GLY A 258 -8.42 -20.40 14.01
CA GLY A 258 -7.17 -20.95 13.50
C GLY A 258 -6.31 -19.91 12.81
N THR A 259 -5.29 -20.37 12.09
CA THR A 259 -4.33 -19.52 11.37
C THR A 259 -4.13 -20.01 9.95
N THR A 260 -3.98 -19.08 9.01
CA THR A 260 -3.68 -19.33 7.61
C THR A 260 -2.46 -18.52 7.20
N PHE A 261 -1.43 -19.19 6.70
CA PHE A 261 -0.29 -18.58 6.04
C PHE A 261 -0.48 -18.68 4.53
N VAL A 262 -0.24 -17.58 3.81
CA VAL A 262 -0.34 -17.51 2.36
C VAL A 262 1.03 -17.14 1.81
N ILE A 263 1.64 -18.04 1.04
CA ILE A 263 2.92 -17.83 0.39
C ILE A 263 2.65 -17.60 -1.10
N LYS A 264 3.19 -16.53 -1.67
CA LYS A 264 3.08 -16.22 -3.10
C LYS A 264 4.46 -16.31 -3.72
N ILE A 265 4.63 -17.13 -4.75
CA ILE A 265 5.93 -17.34 -5.41
C ILE A 265 5.77 -17.11 -6.91
N PRO A 266 6.60 -16.28 -7.57
CA PRO A 266 6.55 -16.11 -9.03
C PRO A 266 6.85 -17.42 -9.78
N LEU A 267 6.14 -17.67 -10.89
CA LEU A 267 6.29 -18.89 -11.69
C LEU A 267 7.59 -18.92 -12.54
N THR A 268 8.17 -17.75 -12.82
CA THR A 268 9.34 -17.58 -13.70
C THR A 268 10.63 -17.37 -12.91
N LEU A 269 11.79 -17.81 -13.44
CA LEU A 269 13.06 -17.14 -13.16
C LEU A 269 12.84 -15.65 -13.37
N ALA A 270 13.10 -14.83 -12.36
CA ALA A 270 12.55 -13.47 -12.23
C ALA A 270 12.92 -12.56 -13.42
N ILE A 271 12.19 -12.67 -14.53
CA ILE A 271 12.24 -11.72 -15.63
C ILE A 271 11.29 -10.61 -15.28
N VAL A 272 11.84 -9.40 -15.17
CA VAL A 272 11.08 -8.21 -14.80
C VAL A 272 11.27 -7.19 -15.92
N SER A 273 10.19 -6.52 -16.32
CA SER A 273 10.32 -5.34 -17.17
C SER A 273 10.86 -4.20 -16.33
N ALA A 274 11.99 -3.63 -16.74
CA ALA A 274 12.61 -2.53 -16.03
C ALA A 274 12.94 -1.38 -16.98
N LEU A 275 12.75 -0.16 -16.49
CA LEU A 275 13.21 1.05 -17.12
C LEU A 275 14.71 1.22 -16.85
N ILE A 276 15.51 1.35 -17.91
CA ILE A 276 16.94 1.58 -17.78
C ILE A 276 17.20 3.10 -17.66
N VAL A 277 17.96 3.51 -16.65
CA VAL A 277 18.29 4.91 -16.38
C VAL A 277 19.79 5.09 -16.21
N GLU A 278 20.29 6.29 -16.48
CA GLU A 278 21.70 6.67 -16.31
C GLU A 278 21.84 7.67 -15.17
N CYS A 279 22.85 7.49 -14.34
CA CYS A 279 23.27 8.46 -13.34
C CYS A 279 24.79 8.39 -13.15
N ALA A 280 25.47 9.53 -13.25
CA ALA A 280 26.93 9.66 -13.16
C ALA A 280 27.70 8.74 -14.13
N SER A 281 27.17 8.55 -15.35
CA SER A 281 27.68 7.63 -16.38
C SER A 281 27.53 6.13 -16.05
N GLU A 282 26.89 5.79 -14.93
CA GLU A 282 26.53 4.42 -14.56
C GLU A 282 25.06 4.15 -14.92
N ARG A 283 24.75 2.91 -15.30
CA ARG A 283 23.37 2.50 -15.63
C ARG A 283 22.74 1.72 -14.48
N PHE A 284 21.45 1.97 -14.28
CA PHE A 284 20.62 1.31 -13.28
C PHE A 284 19.29 0.87 -13.90
N ALA A 285 18.66 -0.13 -13.30
CA ALA A 285 17.32 -0.59 -13.69
C ALA A 285 16.30 -0.23 -12.61
N ILE A 286 15.16 0.33 -13.00
CA ILE A 286 14.01 0.59 -12.12
C ILE A 286 12.86 -0.32 -12.56
N PRO A 287 12.28 -1.16 -11.68
CA PRO A 287 11.14 -2.00 -12.03
C PRO A 287 9.99 -1.17 -12.62
N GLN A 288 9.54 -1.49 -13.84
CA GLN A 288 8.55 -0.68 -14.56
C GLN A 288 7.23 -0.57 -13.80
N ILE A 289 6.85 -1.62 -13.05
CA ILE A 289 5.63 -1.63 -12.22
C ILE A 289 5.60 -0.50 -11.18
N SER A 290 6.76 0.01 -10.77
CA SER A 290 6.87 1.12 -9.82
C SER A 290 6.87 2.50 -10.48
N VAL A 291 7.01 2.57 -11.80
CA VAL A 291 7.12 3.81 -12.57
C VAL A 291 5.72 4.24 -13.04
N VAL A 292 5.28 5.40 -12.59
CA VAL A 292 3.99 6.01 -12.97
C VAL A 292 4.13 6.78 -14.28
N GLU A 293 5.09 7.69 -14.35
CA GLU A 293 5.36 8.50 -15.54
C GLU A 293 6.80 9.02 -15.55
N LEU A 294 7.24 9.47 -16.73
CA LEU A 294 8.54 10.09 -16.94
C LEU A 294 8.34 11.57 -17.22
N VAL A 295 9.01 12.39 -16.43
CA VAL A 295 8.96 13.84 -16.58
C VAL A 295 10.34 14.37 -16.93
N ARG A 296 10.40 15.21 -17.95
CA ARG A 296 11.60 15.97 -18.28
C ARG A 296 11.44 17.39 -17.73
N ALA A 297 12.26 17.73 -16.75
CA ALA A 297 12.32 19.08 -16.22
C ALA A 297 13.42 19.86 -16.95
N THR A 298 13.06 21.02 -17.46
CA THR A 298 14.01 21.93 -18.14
C THR A 298 14.01 23.27 -17.44
N THR A 299 15.16 23.92 -17.40
CA THR A 299 15.36 25.24 -16.75
C THR A 299 14.45 26.34 -17.33
N ASN A 300 14.04 26.19 -18.60
CA ASN A 300 13.17 27.12 -19.33
C ASN A 300 11.76 26.57 -19.65
N GLY A 301 11.40 25.38 -19.16
CA GLY A 301 10.09 24.76 -19.40
C GLY A 301 9.02 25.10 -18.36
N GLU A 302 7.80 24.61 -18.58
CA GLU A 302 6.67 24.71 -17.64
C GLU A 302 6.88 23.87 -16.37
N LEU A 303 7.62 22.77 -16.48
CA LEU A 303 7.92 21.84 -15.39
C LEU A 303 9.34 22.08 -14.88
N LYS A 304 9.46 22.93 -13.86
CA LYS A 304 10.74 23.27 -13.23
C LYS A 304 10.91 22.52 -11.91
N VAL A 305 12.14 22.12 -11.64
CA VAL A 305 12.53 21.67 -10.30
C VAL A 305 12.62 22.91 -9.42
N GLU A 306 11.68 23.02 -8.47
CA GLU A 306 11.70 24.02 -7.44
C GLU A 306 12.49 23.46 -6.25
N ARG A 307 13.12 24.34 -5.47
CA ARG A 307 13.70 23.95 -4.18
C ARG A 307 12.91 24.61 -3.09
N ILE A 308 12.49 23.80 -2.13
CA ILE A 308 11.97 24.34 -0.88
C ILE A 308 12.99 23.96 0.19
N LYS A 309 13.84 24.94 0.52
CA LYS A 309 15.09 24.76 1.29
C LYS A 309 16.07 23.84 0.56
N ASP A 310 16.42 22.70 1.17
CA ASP A 310 17.35 21.70 0.64
C ASP A 310 16.67 20.55 -0.11
N THR A 311 15.34 20.46 -0.06
CA THR A 311 14.59 19.40 -0.73
C THR A 311 14.16 19.85 -2.13
N PRO A 312 14.62 19.18 -3.19
CA PRO A 312 14.13 19.44 -4.53
C PRO A 312 12.71 18.87 -4.69
N VAL A 313 11.83 19.64 -5.30
CA VAL A 313 10.43 19.26 -5.56
C VAL A 313 10.05 19.61 -7.00
N LEU A 314 9.16 18.84 -7.58
CA LEU A 314 8.59 19.11 -8.90
C LEU A 314 7.09 19.40 -8.75
N ARG A 315 6.62 20.47 -9.39
CA ARG A 315 5.19 20.75 -9.48
C ARG A 315 4.57 20.00 -10.65
N LEU A 316 4.00 18.83 -10.38
CA LEU A 316 3.39 17.97 -11.39
C LEU A 316 1.86 18.04 -11.28
N ARG A 317 1.20 18.59 -12.30
CA ARG A 317 -0.28 18.74 -12.36
C ARG A 317 -0.87 19.40 -11.10
N ASN A 318 -0.25 20.48 -10.65
CA ASN A 318 -0.60 21.22 -9.42
C ASN A 318 -0.43 20.45 -8.09
N ARG A 319 0.32 19.33 -8.07
CA ARG A 319 0.75 18.67 -6.84
C ARG A 319 2.27 18.77 -6.69
N LEU A 320 2.75 18.96 -5.47
CA LEU A 320 4.18 18.94 -5.17
C LEU A 320 4.65 17.50 -5.04
N LEU A 321 5.54 17.08 -5.94
CA LEU A 321 6.19 15.78 -5.95
C LEU A 321 7.60 15.93 -5.34
N PRO A 322 7.90 15.28 -4.20
CA PRO A 322 9.24 15.30 -3.65
C PRO A 322 10.21 14.58 -4.60
N LEU A 323 11.40 15.16 -4.79
CA LEU A 323 12.43 14.59 -5.65
C LEU A 323 13.62 14.08 -4.83
N VAL A 324 14.14 12.94 -5.24
CA VAL A 324 15.34 12.32 -4.69
C VAL A 324 16.41 12.32 -5.77
N SER A 325 17.58 12.85 -5.48
CA SER A 325 18.71 12.77 -6.40
C SER A 325 19.35 11.39 -6.29
N LEU A 326 19.29 10.60 -7.37
CA LEU A 326 19.94 9.28 -7.40
C LEU A 326 21.46 9.42 -7.20
N ARG A 327 22.06 10.48 -7.77
CA ARG A 327 23.48 10.80 -7.63
C ARG A 327 23.89 10.99 -6.17
N LYS A 328 23.17 11.85 -5.43
CA LYS A 328 23.43 12.10 -4.01
C LYS A 328 23.18 10.86 -3.16
N LEU A 329 22.09 10.15 -3.46
CA LEU A 329 21.69 8.95 -2.72
C LEU A 329 22.75 7.85 -2.80
N LEU A 330 23.32 7.64 -3.98
CA LEU A 330 24.37 6.64 -4.21
C LEU A 330 25.79 7.17 -3.97
N GLN A 331 25.94 8.40 -3.48
CA GLN A 331 27.22 9.06 -3.23
C GLN A 331 28.16 9.05 -4.45
N LEU A 332 27.60 9.27 -5.64
CA LEU A 332 28.33 9.24 -6.92
C LEU A 332 28.91 10.62 -7.31
N ASP A 333 29.15 11.50 -6.34
CA ASP A 333 29.61 12.87 -6.59
C ASP A 333 31.08 12.88 -7.03
N THR A 334 31.30 13.05 -8.35
CA THR A 334 32.63 13.11 -8.98
C THR A 334 33.15 14.53 -9.24
N GLY A 335 32.56 15.56 -8.61
CA GLY A 335 33.09 16.93 -8.63
C GLY A 335 32.79 17.77 -9.89
N GLU A 336 32.27 17.17 -10.98
CA GLU A 336 31.79 17.91 -12.15
C GLU A 336 30.25 17.93 -12.20
N VAL A 337 29.66 19.06 -11.79
CA VAL A 337 28.24 19.34 -12.03
C VAL A 337 28.13 19.84 -13.47
N ARG A 338 27.69 18.98 -14.39
CA ARG A 338 27.29 19.42 -15.74
C ARG A 338 26.09 20.36 -15.62
N SER A 339 26.09 21.44 -16.39
CA SER A 339 25.03 22.43 -16.43
C SER A 339 23.67 21.82 -16.78
N GLU A 340 22.65 22.26 -16.05
CA GLU A 340 21.27 21.77 -15.94
C GLU A 340 20.38 22.21 -17.11
N ASP A 341 20.55 21.64 -18.31
CA ASP A 341 19.59 21.91 -19.39
C ASP A 341 18.47 20.87 -19.47
N ASP A 342 18.67 19.64 -19.00
CA ASP A 342 17.64 18.59 -18.99
C ASP A 342 17.83 17.61 -17.82
N THR A 343 17.01 17.71 -16.77
CA THR A 343 16.93 16.69 -15.72
C THR A 343 15.76 15.77 -15.99
N PHE A 344 16.00 14.46 -16.04
CA PHE A 344 14.91 13.48 -16.13
C PHE A 344 14.48 13.06 -14.73
N ILE A 345 13.18 12.93 -14.55
CA ILE A 345 12.53 12.58 -13.30
C ILE A 345 11.67 11.35 -13.56
N VAL A 346 12.01 10.25 -12.90
CA VAL A 346 11.20 9.04 -12.90
C VAL A 346 10.22 9.13 -11.75
N VAL A 347 8.94 9.35 -12.05
CA VAL A 347 7.89 9.39 -11.03
C VAL A 347 7.60 7.97 -10.60
N THR A 348 7.87 7.67 -9.34
CA THR A 348 7.66 6.34 -8.76
C THR A 348 6.54 6.36 -7.74
N GLN A 349 5.86 5.23 -7.60
CA GLN A 349 4.84 5.02 -6.60
C GLN A 349 5.12 3.74 -5.82
N VAL A 350 5.11 3.89 -4.49
CA VAL A 350 5.29 2.81 -3.52
C VAL A 350 4.12 2.88 -2.54
N GLY A 351 3.15 1.97 -2.69
CA GLY A 351 1.89 2.05 -1.94
C GLY A 351 1.16 3.36 -2.21
N THR A 352 0.97 4.16 -1.16
CA THR A 352 0.35 5.50 -1.23
C THR A 352 1.36 6.63 -1.40
N TYR A 353 2.66 6.35 -1.24
CA TYR A 353 3.72 7.35 -1.35
C TYR A 353 4.19 7.49 -2.79
N SER A 354 4.27 8.73 -3.28
CA SER A 354 4.79 9.04 -4.61
C SER A 354 5.92 10.04 -4.53
N PHE A 355 7.01 9.75 -5.22
CA PHE A 355 8.21 10.58 -5.27
C PHE A 355 8.89 10.44 -6.62
N GLY A 356 9.65 11.46 -7.02
CA GLY A 356 10.44 11.45 -8.24
C GLY A 356 11.90 11.08 -7.98
N ILE A 357 12.48 10.26 -8.83
CA ILE A 357 13.92 9.98 -8.83
C ILE A 357 14.55 10.80 -9.95
N MET A 358 15.43 11.74 -9.58
CA MET A 358 16.20 12.52 -10.55
C MET A 358 17.37 11.68 -11.09
N VAL A 359 17.41 11.55 -12.41
CA VAL A 359 18.42 10.80 -13.16
C VAL A 359 18.96 11.65 -14.31
N ASP A 360 20.16 11.32 -14.78
CA ASP A 360 20.82 12.08 -15.83
C ASP A 360 20.19 11.79 -17.20
N ARG A 361 19.82 10.52 -17.45
CA ARG A 361 19.17 10.09 -18.70
C ARG A 361 18.23 8.93 -18.44
N VAL A 362 17.23 8.79 -19.31
CA VAL A 362 16.33 7.64 -19.33
C VAL A 362 16.45 6.96 -20.69
N PHE A 363 16.56 5.63 -20.65
CA PHE A 363 16.55 4.76 -21.81
C PHE A 363 15.20 4.02 -21.91
N ASP A 364 15.06 3.15 -22.90
CA ASP A 364 13.87 2.32 -23.04
C ASP A 364 13.71 1.30 -21.91
N THR A 365 12.52 0.73 -21.82
CA THR A 365 12.25 -0.45 -21.01
C THR A 365 12.86 -1.70 -21.66
N GLU A 366 13.47 -2.55 -20.84
CA GLU A 366 14.06 -3.83 -21.22
C GLU A 366 13.57 -4.95 -20.29
N GLU A 367 13.39 -6.15 -20.84
CA GLU A 367 13.13 -7.36 -20.06
C GLU A 367 14.46 -7.85 -19.48
N ILE A 368 14.61 -7.77 -18.17
CA ILE A 368 15.85 -8.11 -17.46
C ILE A 368 15.68 -9.38 -16.64
N VAL A 369 16.72 -10.23 -16.61
CA VAL A 369 16.77 -11.38 -15.72
C VAL A 369 17.34 -10.93 -14.37
N VAL A 370 16.52 -10.95 -13.33
CA VAL A 370 16.91 -10.54 -11.98
C VAL A 370 17.72 -11.64 -11.32
N LYS A 371 18.94 -11.31 -10.93
CA LYS A 371 19.78 -12.12 -10.06
C LYS A 371 19.77 -11.53 -8.65
N PRO A 372 19.62 -12.35 -7.60
CA PRO A 372 19.71 -11.88 -6.23
C PRO A 372 21.02 -11.15 -5.96
N VAL A 373 20.96 -10.14 -5.08
CA VAL A 373 22.12 -9.41 -4.61
C VAL A 373 23.07 -10.38 -3.87
N ALA A 374 24.38 -10.24 -4.10
CA ALA A 374 25.38 -11.05 -3.40
C ALA A 374 25.26 -10.86 -1.88
N PRO A 375 25.46 -11.90 -1.04
CA PRO A 375 25.29 -11.80 0.40
C PRO A 375 26.06 -10.66 1.07
N ILE A 376 27.21 -10.27 0.52
CA ILE A 376 28.05 -9.16 1.01
C ILE A 376 27.41 -7.78 0.83
N LEU A 377 26.46 -7.64 -0.11
CA LEU A 377 25.75 -6.39 -0.41
C LEU A 377 24.32 -6.39 0.17
N ARG A 378 23.96 -7.36 1.01
CA ARG A 378 22.60 -7.54 1.55
C ARG A 378 22.11 -6.33 2.35
N ASP A 379 23.00 -5.65 3.05
CA ASP A 379 22.65 -4.53 3.93
C ASP A 379 22.40 -3.21 3.17
N ILE A 380 22.56 -3.22 1.84
CA ILE A 380 22.29 -2.07 0.97
C ILE A 380 20.84 -2.16 0.49
N GLU A 381 19.93 -1.55 1.24
CA GLU A 381 18.47 -1.61 1.02
C GLU A 381 18.03 -0.93 -0.30
N MET A 382 18.92 -0.18 -0.96
CA MET A 382 18.64 0.56 -2.20
C MET A 382 18.55 -0.33 -3.44
N PHE A 383 18.96 -1.61 -3.34
CA PHE A 383 18.99 -2.52 -4.47
C PHE A 383 18.20 -3.81 -4.21
N SER A 384 17.34 -4.16 -5.16
CA SER A 384 16.56 -5.41 -5.13
C SER A 384 17.28 -6.58 -5.82
N GLY A 385 18.29 -6.29 -6.64
CA GLY A 385 19.00 -7.30 -7.43
C GLY A 385 20.08 -6.69 -8.33
N ASN A 386 20.64 -7.55 -9.17
CA ASN A 386 21.49 -7.15 -10.30
C ASN A 386 21.03 -7.88 -11.57
N THR A 387 21.42 -7.36 -12.72
CA THR A 387 21.17 -7.99 -14.01
C THR A 387 22.31 -7.72 -14.98
N ILE A 388 22.29 -8.41 -16.11
CA ILE A 388 23.23 -8.23 -17.21
C ILE A 388 22.42 -7.68 -18.38
N LEU A 389 22.77 -6.49 -18.85
CA LEU A 389 22.14 -5.88 -20.03
C LEU A 389 22.57 -6.59 -21.31
N GLY A 390 21.89 -6.26 -22.41
CA GLY A 390 22.26 -6.71 -23.74
C GLY A 390 23.76 -6.53 -23.98
N ASP A 391 24.31 -5.33 -23.87
CA ASP A 391 25.74 -5.07 -24.11
C ASP A 391 26.75 -5.78 -23.16
N GLY A 392 26.29 -6.64 -22.25
CA GLY A 392 27.12 -7.40 -21.32
C GLY A 392 27.48 -6.62 -20.06
N SER A 393 27.05 -5.37 -19.93
CA SER A 393 27.23 -4.59 -18.72
C SER A 393 26.41 -5.15 -17.57
N VAL A 394 27.02 -5.18 -16.37
CA VAL A 394 26.33 -5.57 -15.14
C VAL A 394 25.78 -4.30 -14.51
N ILE A 395 24.47 -4.27 -14.28
CA ILE A 395 23.79 -3.13 -13.67
C ILE A 395 23.02 -3.55 -12.42
N MET A 396 22.86 -2.62 -11.48
CA MET A 396 22.07 -2.83 -10.28
C MET A 396 20.61 -2.48 -10.52
N ILE A 397 19.71 -3.24 -9.92
CA ILE A 397 18.26 -2.98 -9.95
C ILE A 397 17.92 -2.23 -8.67
N LEU A 398 17.41 -1.01 -8.83
CA LEU A 398 16.99 -0.14 -7.75
C LEU A 398 15.74 -0.71 -7.07
N ASP A 399 15.67 -0.58 -5.74
CA ASP A 399 14.46 -0.85 -4.97
C ASP A 399 13.78 0.47 -4.59
N PRO A 400 12.64 0.84 -5.23
CA PRO A 400 11.87 2.02 -4.87
C PRO A 400 11.47 2.08 -3.39
N ASN A 401 11.24 0.92 -2.74
CA ASN A 401 10.89 0.88 -1.31
C ASN A 401 12.06 1.32 -0.43
N GLY A 402 13.26 0.80 -0.71
CA GLY A 402 14.49 1.18 -0.03
C GLY A 402 14.85 2.66 -0.26
N ILE A 403 14.68 3.14 -1.50
CA ILE A 403 14.89 4.55 -1.83
C ILE A 403 13.91 5.46 -1.06
N ALA A 404 12.63 5.11 -1.02
CA ALA A 404 11.62 5.86 -0.27
C ALA A 404 11.99 5.98 1.22
N SER A 405 12.41 4.86 1.83
CA SER A 405 12.80 4.80 3.24
C SER A 405 14.01 5.69 3.58
N HIS A 406 14.97 5.81 2.67
CA HIS A 406 16.14 6.70 2.84
C HIS A 406 15.83 8.17 2.55
N SER A 407 14.91 8.44 1.63
CA SER A 407 14.54 9.82 1.28
C SER A 407 13.91 10.59 2.45
N GLY A 408 13.15 9.92 3.32
CA GLY A 408 12.59 10.51 4.56
C GLY A 408 13.61 10.80 5.68
N GLN A 409 14.89 10.45 5.49
CA GLN A 409 15.95 10.67 6.50
C GLN A 409 16.96 11.77 6.11
N THR A 410 17.01 12.20 4.86
CA THR A 410 18.15 13.00 4.33
C THR A 410 18.01 14.53 4.57
N GLY A 411 16.97 14.98 5.28
CA GLY A 411 16.73 16.41 5.55
C GLY A 411 17.43 17.01 6.78
N VAL A 412 18.19 16.24 7.57
CA VAL A 412 18.89 16.77 8.76
C VAL A 412 20.21 16.03 8.98
N ALA A 413 21.34 16.58 8.52
CA ALA A 413 22.65 16.17 9.03
C ALA A 413 23.71 17.25 8.82
N GLU A 414 23.80 18.20 9.75
CA GLU A 414 25.10 18.72 10.24
C GLU A 414 24.93 19.18 11.70
N ASN A 415 25.02 18.23 12.64
CA ASN A 415 25.90 18.37 13.81
C ASN A 415 25.84 17.14 14.72
N SER A 416 26.99 16.82 15.29
CA SER A 416 27.23 15.89 16.41
C SER A 416 27.48 14.43 16.02
N GLY A 417 28.75 14.13 15.75
CA GLY A 417 29.28 12.79 15.97
C GLY A 417 29.45 12.55 17.47
N ALA A 418 28.71 11.57 18.00
CA ALA A 418 29.07 10.64 19.08
C ALA A 418 27.77 10.06 19.65
N GLU A 419 27.36 8.90 19.15
CA GLU A 419 26.65 7.81 19.87
C GLU A 419 26.11 6.81 18.84
N LYS A 420 27.00 5.94 18.37
CA LYS A 420 26.57 4.66 17.79
C LYS A 420 26.28 3.71 18.95
N MET A 421 25.12 3.05 18.86
CA MET A 421 24.56 1.97 19.69
C MET A 421 23.45 2.37 20.66
N ALA A 422 22.25 2.68 20.13
CA ALA A 422 20.94 2.29 20.68
C ALA A 422 19.81 3.11 20.01
N ALA A 423 19.32 2.69 18.84
CA ALA A 423 18.02 3.15 18.32
C ALA A 423 17.61 2.30 17.11
N LYS A 424 16.91 1.19 17.37
CA LYS A 424 16.28 0.37 16.33
C LYS A 424 14.91 -0.13 16.83
N SER A 425 14.00 0.81 17.11
CA SER A 425 12.56 0.57 17.23
C SER A 425 11.81 1.87 17.53
N ARG A 426 10.99 2.34 16.59
CA ARG A 426 9.82 3.20 16.86
C ARG A 426 8.84 3.03 15.71
N GLY A 427 7.58 2.74 16.04
CA GLY A 427 6.54 2.39 15.09
C GLY A 427 5.69 3.61 14.70
N LEU A 428 5.38 3.71 13.41
CA LEU A 428 4.13 4.16 12.73
C LEU A 428 3.23 5.30 13.29
N SER A 429 3.62 6.04 14.33
CA SER A 429 3.14 7.41 14.63
C SER A 429 4.24 8.45 14.32
N ASP A 430 5.31 7.99 13.67
CA ASP A 430 6.57 8.70 13.47
C ASP A 430 6.71 9.34 12.08
N GLU A 431 5.67 9.23 11.24
CA GLU A 431 5.70 9.80 9.91
C GLU A 431 5.77 11.32 10.02
N LYS A 432 6.92 11.87 9.65
CA LYS A 432 7.08 13.31 9.58
C LYS A 432 6.23 13.82 8.43
N VAL A 433 5.27 14.69 8.74
CA VAL A 433 4.45 15.32 7.71
C VAL A 433 5.15 16.61 7.29
N PRO A 434 5.30 16.88 5.98
CA PRO A 434 5.82 18.16 5.54
C PRO A 434 4.81 19.26 5.86
N LEU A 435 5.20 20.17 6.74
CA LEU A 435 4.45 21.34 7.16
C LEU A 435 5.07 22.59 6.55
N LEU A 436 4.23 23.46 5.99
CA LEU A 436 4.63 24.80 5.57
C LEU A 436 4.46 25.76 6.76
N LEU A 437 5.56 26.29 7.25
CA LEU A 437 5.65 27.32 8.29
C LEU A 437 5.58 28.71 7.66
N PHE A 438 4.80 29.59 8.29
CA PHE A 438 4.62 30.97 7.88
C PHE A 438 4.31 31.85 9.10
N ARG A 439 4.34 33.17 8.92
CA ARG A 439 3.87 34.15 9.90
C ARG A 439 2.71 34.94 9.30
N ALA A 440 1.72 35.24 10.13
CA ALA A 440 0.57 36.06 9.76
C ALA A 440 0.01 36.75 11.02
N GLY A 441 -0.10 38.08 11.00
CA GLY A 441 -0.70 38.87 12.08
C GLY A 441 0.23 39.10 13.27
N ASP A 442 -0.08 38.50 14.41
CA ASP A 442 0.63 38.57 15.70
C ASP A 442 2.13 38.18 15.69
N GLY A 443 2.67 37.82 14.53
CA GLY A 443 4.05 37.42 14.34
C GLY A 443 4.39 36.04 14.88
N ALA A 444 3.48 35.27 15.49
CA ALA A 444 3.75 33.90 15.92
C ALA A 444 3.90 32.95 14.71
N PRO A 445 4.77 31.92 14.79
CA PRO A 445 4.90 30.93 13.73
C PRO A 445 3.63 30.08 13.65
N LYS A 446 3.13 29.92 12.43
CA LYS A 446 1.94 29.16 12.08
C LYS A 446 2.32 28.11 11.04
N ALA A 447 1.59 27.00 10.98
CA ALA A 447 1.85 25.94 10.03
C ALA A 447 0.59 25.33 9.44
N VAL A 448 0.69 24.89 8.18
CA VAL A 448 -0.32 24.09 7.49
C VAL A 448 0.34 22.87 6.84
N PRO A 449 -0.34 21.71 6.76
CA PRO A 449 0.14 20.60 5.97
C PRO A 449 0.36 21.02 4.51
N LEU A 450 1.55 20.73 3.97
CA LEU A 450 1.92 21.13 2.62
C LEU A 450 0.95 20.56 1.58
N ALA A 451 0.43 19.35 1.81
CA ALA A 451 -0.52 18.68 0.94
C ALA A 451 -1.84 19.44 0.74
N LEU A 452 -2.20 20.38 1.62
CA LEU A 452 -3.41 21.20 1.52
C LEU A 452 -3.17 22.50 0.74
N VAL A 453 -1.93 22.93 0.61
CA VAL A 453 -1.58 24.15 -0.11
C VAL A 453 -1.54 23.82 -1.60
N ALA A 454 -2.52 24.34 -2.35
CA ALA A 454 -2.54 24.17 -3.79
C ALA A 454 -1.39 24.96 -4.43
N ARG A 455 -1.17 26.21 -3.99
CA ARG A 455 -0.13 27.12 -4.52
C ARG A 455 0.31 28.17 -3.49
N LEU A 456 1.50 28.71 -3.68
CA LEU A 456 1.95 29.96 -3.07
C LEU A 456 2.00 31.04 -4.16
N GLU A 457 1.34 32.17 -3.94
CA GLU A 457 1.26 33.29 -4.88
C GLU A 457 1.79 34.57 -4.24
N GLU A 458 2.45 35.41 -5.03
CA GLU A 458 2.84 36.75 -4.64
C GLU A 458 1.99 37.76 -5.40
N ILE A 459 0.98 38.31 -4.72
CA ILE A 459 -0.03 39.16 -5.35
C ILE A 459 0.41 40.62 -5.24
N GLU A 460 0.40 41.36 -6.35
CA GLU A 460 0.71 42.79 -6.29
C GLU A 460 -0.34 43.52 -5.45
N ARG A 461 0.07 44.38 -4.51
CA ARG A 461 -0.86 45.08 -3.62
C ARG A 461 -2.01 45.79 -4.34
N LYS A 462 -1.73 46.33 -5.53
CA LYS A 462 -2.66 47.05 -6.41
C LYS A 462 -3.72 46.17 -7.10
N SER A 463 -3.50 44.86 -7.21
CA SER A 463 -4.49 43.92 -7.77
C SER A 463 -5.43 43.34 -6.70
N ILE A 464 -5.22 43.70 -5.43
CA ILE A 464 -6.11 43.33 -4.34
C ILE A 464 -7.19 44.40 -4.23
N GLU A 465 -8.39 44.02 -4.63
CA GLU A 465 -9.58 44.87 -4.59
C GLU A 465 -10.40 44.57 -3.32
N THR A 466 -11.32 45.46 -2.97
CA THR A 466 -12.26 45.22 -1.88
C THR A 466 -13.67 45.10 -2.45
N SER A 467 -14.33 43.97 -2.20
CA SER A 467 -15.70 43.69 -2.62
C SER A 467 -16.50 43.14 -1.44
N ASN A 468 -17.69 43.67 -1.17
CA ASN A 468 -18.55 43.29 -0.03
C ASN A 468 -17.83 43.27 1.33
N GLY A 469 -16.91 44.22 1.57
CA GLY A 469 -16.14 44.30 2.82
C GLY A 469 -15.02 43.27 2.95
N ARG A 470 -14.70 42.52 1.88
CA ARG A 470 -13.65 41.50 1.84
C ARG A 470 -12.61 41.81 0.79
N TRP A 471 -11.39 41.34 0.99
CA TRP A 471 -10.32 41.48 0.02
C TRP A 471 -10.39 40.36 -1.01
N VAL A 472 -10.20 40.72 -2.27
CA VAL A 472 -10.38 39.82 -3.40
C VAL A 472 -9.31 40.10 -4.45
N VAL A 473 -9.00 39.10 -5.24
CA VAL A 473 -8.09 39.23 -6.38
C VAL A 473 -8.68 38.49 -7.57
N GLN A 474 -8.53 39.05 -8.76
CA GLN A 474 -8.84 38.31 -9.98
C GLN A 474 -7.75 37.26 -10.22
N TYR A 475 -8.10 35.99 -10.07
CA TYR A 475 -7.21 34.86 -10.23
C TYR A 475 -7.77 33.92 -11.31
N ARG A 476 -7.02 33.74 -12.41
CA ARG A 476 -7.36 32.82 -13.52
C ARG A 476 -8.77 33.03 -14.11
N GLY A 477 -9.21 34.29 -14.18
CA GLY A 477 -10.51 34.65 -14.76
C GLY A 477 -11.68 34.54 -13.79
N GLN A 478 -11.45 34.15 -12.53
CA GLN A 478 -12.44 34.13 -11.45
C GLN A 478 -11.99 35.03 -10.29
N LEU A 479 -12.92 35.40 -9.41
CA LEU A 479 -12.61 36.16 -8.20
C LEU A 479 -12.22 35.18 -7.09
N MET A 480 -11.01 35.34 -6.55
CA MET A 480 -10.53 34.57 -5.41
C MET A 480 -10.62 35.42 -4.13
N PRO A 481 -11.39 35.02 -3.11
CA PRO A 481 -11.38 35.68 -1.80
C PRO A 481 -10.01 35.56 -1.13
N LEU A 482 -9.56 36.65 -0.52
CA LEU A 482 -8.39 36.71 0.35
C LEU A 482 -8.82 36.79 1.81
N ILE A 483 -8.34 35.87 2.63
CA ILE A 483 -8.67 35.70 4.04
C ILE A 483 -7.48 36.08 4.90
N ASN A 484 -7.75 36.80 5.98
CA ASN A 484 -6.77 37.13 7.01
C ASN A 484 -6.96 36.21 8.21
N LEU A 485 -5.86 35.75 8.79
CA LEU A 485 -5.88 34.95 10.02
C LEU A 485 -6.07 35.80 11.27
N ASP A 486 -5.73 37.08 11.18
CA ASP A 486 -5.78 38.01 12.30
C ASP A 486 -6.42 39.34 11.84
N PRO A 487 -7.40 39.90 12.58
CA PRO A 487 -7.97 41.22 12.26
C PRO A 487 -6.96 42.37 12.26
N SER A 488 -5.82 42.21 12.94
CA SER A 488 -4.71 43.18 12.96
C SER A 488 -3.78 43.06 11.74
N GLN A 489 -3.98 42.05 10.88
CA GLN A 489 -3.17 41.84 9.70
C GLN A 489 -3.35 42.98 8.70
N VAL A 490 -2.26 43.68 8.40
CA VAL A 490 -2.23 44.79 7.45
C VAL A 490 -1.70 44.29 6.13
N LEU A 491 -2.25 44.79 5.03
CA LEU A 491 -1.73 44.50 3.70
C LEU A 491 -0.30 45.03 3.55
N ALA A 492 0.50 44.34 2.72
CA ALA A 492 1.84 44.77 2.35
C ALA A 492 1.87 46.24 1.91
N ALA A 493 2.98 46.93 2.22
CA ALA A 493 3.16 48.34 1.89
C ALA A 493 3.00 48.61 0.39
N GLU A 494 2.62 49.84 0.04
CA GLU A 494 2.41 50.22 -1.36
C GLU A 494 3.69 50.01 -2.19
N GLY A 495 3.61 49.18 -3.24
CA GLY A 495 4.76 48.75 -4.05
C GLY A 495 5.37 47.39 -3.68
N GLN A 496 4.92 46.75 -2.59
CA GLN A 496 5.32 45.39 -2.22
C GLN A 496 4.30 44.34 -2.68
N ARG A 497 4.74 43.08 -2.80
CA ARG A 497 3.88 41.94 -3.12
C ARG A 497 3.41 41.28 -1.83
N GLN A 498 2.13 40.93 -1.77
CA GLN A 498 1.52 40.21 -0.66
C GLN A 498 1.67 38.70 -0.89
N PRO A 499 2.35 37.97 0.01
CA PRO A 499 2.35 36.51 -0.03
C PRO A 499 0.96 35.96 0.30
N VAL A 500 0.49 35.00 -0.49
CA VAL A 500 -0.83 34.37 -0.35
C VAL A 500 -0.70 32.86 -0.54
N LEU A 501 -1.17 32.10 0.44
CA LEU A 501 -1.34 30.65 0.34
C LEU A 501 -2.68 30.34 -0.32
N VAL A 502 -2.65 29.80 -1.53
CA VAL A 502 -3.87 29.42 -2.24
C VAL A 502 -4.24 28.00 -1.88
N PHE A 503 -5.46 27.85 -1.38
CA PHE A 503 -6.13 26.57 -1.14
C PHE A 503 -7.17 26.38 -2.24
N GLN A 504 -7.35 25.15 -2.69
CA GLN A 504 -8.32 24.82 -3.74
C GLN A 504 -9.13 23.59 -3.34
N ASP A 505 -10.45 23.68 -3.51
CA ASP A 505 -11.40 22.59 -3.32
C ASP A 505 -12.39 22.58 -4.50
N GLY A 506 -12.20 21.64 -5.44
CA GLY A 506 -12.91 21.64 -6.71
C GLY A 506 -12.66 22.91 -7.54
N ASP A 507 -13.74 23.58 -7.96
CA ASP A 507 -13.71 24.85 -8.69
C ASP A 507 -13.54 26.08 -7.78
N HIS A 508 -13.47 25.88 -6.46
CA HIS A 508 -13.38 26.95 -5.48
C HIS A 508 -11.92 27.15 -5.05
N SER A 509 -11.46 28.40 -5.06
CA SER A 509 -10.12 28.80 -4.61
C SER A 509 -10.20 29.91 -3.57
N MET A 510 -9.37 29.80 -2.53
CA MET A 510 -9.24 30.81 -1.49
C MET A 510 -7.78 31.12 -1.27
N GLY A 511 -7.44 32.40 -1.17
CA GLY A 511 -6.12 32.85 -0.75
C GLY A 511 -6.11 33.15 0.75
N LEU A 512 -5.21 32.53 1.50
CA LEU A 512 -4.89 32.93 2.87
C LEU A 512 -3.71 33.89 2.83
N MET A 513 -3.92 35.12 3.28
CA MET A 513 -2.86 36.11 3.34
C MET A 513 -1.90 35.79 4.47
N VAL A 514 -0.61 35.84 4.15
CA VAL A 514 0.46 35.62 5.11
C VAL A 514 1.48 36.73 4.98
N ASP A 515 2.12 37.11 6.08
CA ASP A 515 3.09 38.19 6.08
C ASP A 515 4.41 37.71 5.47
N GLN A 516 4.77 36.45 5.77
CA GLN A 516 5.97 35.82 5.25
C GLN A 516 5.86 34.29 5.34
N ILE A 517 6.36 33.59 4.32
CA ILE A 517 6.66 32.16 4.43
C ILE A 517 8.00 31.99 5.13
N VAL A 518 7.99 31.22 6.21
CA VAL A 518 9.19 30.96 7.01
C VAL A 518 9.92 29.76 6.44
N ASP A 519 9.23 28.62 6.27
CA ASP A 519 9.91 27.37 5.95
C ASP A 519 9.01 26.20 5.56
N ILE A 520 9.58 25.11 5.03
CA ILE A 520 8.95 23.77 5.09
C ILE A 520 9.74 22.86 6.00
N VAL A 521 9.08 22.25 6.96
CA VAL A 521 9.73 21.31 7.87
C VAL A 521 8.95 20.01 7.93
N GLU A 522 9.71 18.94 8.02
CA GLU A 522 9.18 17.64 8.36
C GLU A 522 9.12 17.54 9.88
N ALA A 523 7.91 17.68 10.42
CA ALA A 523 7.67 17.58 11.85
C ALA A 523 6.63 16.51 12.14
N ARG A 524 6.75 15.94 13.33
CA ARG A 524 5.70 15.08 13.88
C ARG A 524 4.60 15.99 14.38
N LEU A 525 3.39 15.72 13.94
CA LEU A 525 2.21 16.46 14.36
C LEU A 525 1.74 15.93 15.73
N ASN A 526 2.55 16.16 16.77
CA ASN A 526 2.12 15.98 18.15
C ASN A 526 1.46 17.27 18.61
N VAL A 527 0.14 17.37 18.42
CA VAL A 527 -0.64 18.53 18.87
C VAL A 527 -0.78 18.42 20.40
N GLU A 528 -0.07 19.27 21.13
CA GLU A 528 0.02 19.20 22.61
C GLU A 528 -1.06 20.04 23.30
N LEU A 529 -1.56 21.08 22.64
CA LEU A 529 -2.55 22.00 23.18
C LEU A 529 -3.71 22.14 22.18
N GLY A 530 -4.88 21.60 22.54
CA GLY A 530 -6.13 21.86 21.82
C GLY A 530 -6.55 23.31 22.05
N ALA A 531 -6.68 24.08 20.97
CA ALA A 531 -7.10 25.48 21.08
C ALA A 531 -8.65 25.56 21.11
N GLU A 532 -9.21 26.28 22.08
CA GLU A 532 -10.63 26.67 22.14
C GLU A 532 -10.97 27.83 21.14
N LEU A 533 -10.08 28.11 20.18
CA LEU A 533 -10.19 29.25 19.25
C LEU A 533 -10.60 28.77 17.84
N PRO A 534 -11.67 29.33 17.25
CA PRO A 534 -12.10 29.01 15.87
C PRO A 534 -10.98 29.22 14.85
N GLY A 535 -10.80 28.27 13.91
CA GLY A 535 -9.81 28.36 12.84
C GLY A 535 -8.42 27.82 13.17
N ARG A 536 -8.24 27.12 14.29
CA ARG A 536 -6.97 26.49 14.69
C ARG A 536 -7.22 25.03 15.08
N ILE A 537 -6.32 24.13 14.67
CA ILE A 537 -6.36 22.71 15.05
C ILE A 537 -5.72 22.53 16.44
N GLY A 538 -4.71 23.32 16.76
CA GLY A 538 -4.00 23.33 18.04
C GLY A 538 -2.57 23.86 17.91
N SER A 539 -1.75 23.67 18.94
CA SER A 539 -0.32 24.05 18.90
C SER A 539 0.57 22.83 18.98
N ALA A 540 1.63 22.81 18.18
CA ALA A 540 2.64 21.75 18.16
C ALA A 540 4.05 22.35 18.25
N VAL A 541 4.99 21.59 18.82
CA VAL A 541 6.41 21.98 18.81
C VAL A 541 7.00 21.59 17.46
N VAL A 542 7.27 22.61 16.64
CA VAL A 542 7.78 22.45 15.27
C VAL A 542 9.10 23.19 15.17
N ALA A 543 10.17 22.48 14.78
CA ALA A 543 11.54 23.01 14.76
C ALA A 543 11.99 23.64 16.10
N GLY A 544 11.54 23.08 17.23
CA GLY A 544 11.88 23.57 18.58
C GLY A 544 11.14 24.85 19.01
N GLN A 545 10.16 25.32 18.24
CA GLN A 545 9.32 26.47 18.55
C GLN A 545 7.85 26.07 18.65
N ALA A 546 7.12 26.66 19.59
CA ALA A 546 5.67 26.51 19.67
C ALA A 546 5.04 27.14 18.43
N THR A 547 4.39 26.31 17.60
CA THR A 547 3.85 26.68 16.29
C THR A 547 2.37 26.33 16.24
N GLU A 548 1.55 27.28 15.80
CA GLU A 548 0.10 27.09 15.71
C GLU A 548 -0.26 26.37 14.41
N ILE A 549 -1.08 25.32 14.50
CA ILE A 549 -1.56 24.55 13.35
C ILE A 549 -2.91 25.13 12.91
N ILE A 550 -2.99 25.56 11.67
CA ILE A 550 -4.15 26.28 11.12
C ILE A 550 -5.15 25.30 10.49
N ASP A 551 -6.44 25.46 10.83
CA ASP A 551 -7.54 24.71 10.20
C ASP A 551 -7.93 25.41 8.90
N THR A 552 -7.39 24.92 7.78
CA THR A 552 -7.67 25.48 6.45
C THR A 552 -9.12 25.28 6.02
N GLY A 553 -9.78 24.21 6.51
CA GLY A 553 -11.18 23.91 6.24
C GLY A 553 -12.13 24.92 6.87
N TYR A 554 -11.80 25.43 8.06
CA TYR A 554 -12.54 26.51 8.70
C TYR A 554 -12.56 27.79 7.83
N TYR A 555 -11.41 28.23 7.35
CA TYR A 555 -11.31 29.46 6.56
C TYR A 555 -11.93 29.32 5.16
N LEU A 556 -11.80 28.14 4.53
CA LEU A 556 -12.49 27.83 3.28
C LEU A 556 -14.01 27.99 3.40
N ARG A 557 -14.62 27.49 4.49
CA ARG A 557 -16.06 27.66 4.75
C ARG A 557 -16.43 29.13 4.93
N GLN A 558 -15.65 29.90 5.68
CA GLN A 558 -15.92 31.33 5.90
C GLN A 558 -15.77 32.17 4.62
N ALA A 559 -14.80 31.84 3.76
CA ALA A 559 -14.58 32.52 2.49
C ALA A 559 -15.79 32.41 1.54
N TYR A 560 -16.48 31.27 1.57
CA TYR A 560 -17.59 30.98 0.67
C TYR A 560 -18.99 31.18 1.26
N ALA A 561 -19.18 31.02 2.58
CA ALA A 561 -20.47 31.20 3.23
C ALA A 561 -21.05 32.63 3.08
N ASP A 562 -20.20 33.66 3.11
CA ASP A 562 -20.64 35.06 2.99
C ASP A 562 -20.55 35.61 1.56
N TRP A 563 -19.85 34.94 0.63
CA TRP A 563 -19.81 35.38 -0.78
C TRP A 563 -21.16 35.18 -1.47
N PHE A 564 -21.95 34.23 -0.98
CA PHE A 564 -23.34 33.98 -1.37
C PHE A 564 -24.36 34.59 -0.39
N GLY A 565 -24.02 35.71 0.26
CA GLY A 565 -24.91 36.41 1.18
C GLY A 565 -26.26 36.83 0.56
N SER A 566 -27.26 35.98 0.70
CA SER A 566 -28.71 36.22 0.62
C SER A 566 -29.28 36.84 -0.67
N THR A 567 -29.46 36.02 -1.70
CA THR A 567 -30.67 36.04 -2.54
C THR A 567 -30.98 34.62 -3.04
N ASP A 568 -31.41 33.75 -2.14
CA ASP A 568 -32.51 32.82 -2.44
C ASP A 568 -33.27 32.48 -1.15
N ARG A 569 -33.74 33.55 -0.51
CA ARG A 569 -34.88 33.49 0.40
C ARG A 569 -36.12 33.95 -0.38
N ASP A 570 -36.51 33.19 -1.40
CA ASP A 570 -37.89 32.74 -1.55
C ASP A 570 -38.06 31.90 -2.83
N GLN A 571 -38.57 30.67 -2.64
CA GLN A 571 -38.95 29.65 -3.63
C GLN A 571 -37.83 28.66 -3.97
N SER A 572 -37.34 27.88 -3.01
CA SER A 572 -38.08 26.67 -2.60
C SER A 572 -37.75 26.26 -1.16
N LYS A 573 -38.78 25.98 -0.37
CA LYS A 573 -38.62 25.20 0.87
C LYS A 573 -38.18 23.79 0.48
N GLY A 574 -36.88 23.52 0.55
CA GLY A 574 -36.30 22.19 0.61
C GLY A 574 -35.07 22.25 1.48
N GLY A 575 -35.19 21.83 2.75
CA GLY A 575 -34.08 21.86 3.71
C GLY A 575 -32.87 21.09 3.19
N GLY A 576 -31.66 21.57 3.52
CA GLY A 576 -30.43 20.82 3.30
C GLY A 576 -30.57 19.42 3.91
N LYS A 577 -30.11 18.40 3.18
CA LYS A 577 -30.29 17.02 3.61
C LYS A 577 -29.38 16.74 4.79
N ARG A 578 -29.93 16.25 5.90
CA ARG A 578 -29.18 15.95 7.13
C ARG A 578 -28.42 14.65 6.96
N LEU A 579 -27.11 14.67 7.14
CA LEU A 579 -26.24 13.50 7.01
C LEU A 579 -25.60 13.16 8.35
N LEU A 580 -25.67 11.90 8.75
CA LEU A 580 -24.92 11.40 9.91
C LEU A 580 -23.64 10.71 9.43
N LEU A 581 -22.48 11.19 9.87
CA LEU A 581 -21.19 10.57 9.63
C LEU A 581 -20.72 9.84 10.89
N VAL A 582 -20.55 8.52 10.81
CA VAL A 582 -20.09 7.65 11.89
C VAL A 582 -18.76 7.05 11.49
N ASP A 583 -17.67 7.55 12.06
CA ASP A 583 -16.30 7.06 11.82
C ASP A 583 -15.52 7.28 13.12
N ASP A 584 -14.73 6.33 13.57
CA ASP A 584 -13.98 6.42 14.84
C ASP A 584 -12.74 7.31 14.74
N SER A 585 -12.21 7.48 13.52
CA SER A 585 -11.07 8.33 13.24
C SER A 585 -11.44 9.80 13.22
N ALA A 586 -10.94 10.54 14.20
CA ALA A 586 -11.05 12.00 14.22
C ALA A 586 -10.47 12.64 12.94
N PHE A 587 -9.44 12.03 12.35
CA PHE A 587 -8.88 12.47 11.07
C PHE A 587 -9.88 12.34 9.92
N PHE A 588 -10.54 11.19 9.76
CA PHE A 588 -11.53 11.00 8.68
C PHE A 588 -12.79 11.83 8.90
N ARG A 589 -13.28 11.95 10.15
CA ARG A 589 -14.40 12.86 10.45
C ARG A 589 -14.08 14.30 10.08
N ASN A 590 -12.89 14.77 10.43
CA ASN A 590 -12.45 16.14 10.12
C ASN A 590 -12.11 16.34 8.63
N LEU A 591 -11.79 15.27 7.91
CA LEU A 591 -11.55 15.28 6.47
C LEU A 591 -12.87 15.30 5.68
N LEU A 592 -13.83 14.44 6.04
CA LEU A 592 -15.05 14.19 5.28
C LEU A 592 -16.19 15.16 5.64
N ALA A 593 -16.34 15.55 6.91
CA ALA A 593 -17.44 16.41 7.32
C ALA A 593 -17.45 17.78 6.60
N PRO A 594 -16.32 18.47 6.39
CA PRO A 594 -16.27 19.69 5.59
C PRO A 594 -16.66 19.47 4.13
N GLN A 595 -16.24 18.36 3.53
CA GLN A 595 -16.48 18.04 2.12
C GLN A 595 -17.95 17.69 1.87
N LEU A 596 -18.54 16.88 2.75
CA LEU A 596 -19.96 16.55 2.69
C LEU A 596 -20.83 17.79 2.95
N SER A 597 -20.38 18.69 3.84
CA SER A 597 -21.04 19.98 4.03
C SER A 597 -20.97 20.87 2.79
N ALA A 598 -19.82 20.90 2.10
CA ALA A 598 -19.65 21.62 0.84
C ALA A 598 -20.51 21.03 -0.29
N ALA A 599 -20.81 19.73 -0.24
CA ALA A 599 -21.73 19.05 -1.15
C ALA A 599 -23.23 19.29 -0.84
N GLY A 600 -23.55 20.13 0.15
CA GLY A 600 -24.93 20.53 0.47
C GLY A 600 -25.62 19.69 1.54
N PHE A 601 -24.88 18.87 2.28
CA PHE A 601 -25.41 18.11 3.42
C PHE A 601 -25.24 18.87 4.75
N GLU A 602 -26.21 18.76 5.66
CA GLU A 602 -26.05 19.20 7.04
C GLU A 602 -25.46 18.05 7.86
N VAL A 603 -24.14 18.07 8.04
CA VAL A 603 -23.39 16.92 8.57
C VAL A 603 -23.31 16.95 10.10
N THR A 604 -23.78 15.88 10.74
CA THR A 604 -23.50 15.57 12.14
C THR A 604 -22.48 14.44 12.20
N ALA A 605 -21.30 14.68 12.75
CA ALA A 605 -20.24 13.68 12.87
C ALA A 605 -20.15 13.14 14.30
N VAL A 606 -20.13 11.81 14.44
CA VAL A 606 -20.00 11.13 15.72
C VAL A 606 -18.89 10.10 15.67
N ASP A 607 -18.26 9.85 16.82
CA ASP A 607 -17.05 9.05 16.95
C ASP A 607 -17.27 7.56 17.22
N SER A 608 -18.52 7.16 17.37
CA SER A 608 -18.89 5.80 17.75
C SER A 608 -20.34 5.49 17.36
N PRO A 609 -20.65 4.22 17.04
CA PRO A 609 -22.02 3.75 16.85
C PRO A 609 -22.92 3.99 18.07
N ASP A 610 -22.38 3.86 19.29
CA ASP A 610 -23.15 4.12 20.51
C ASP A 610 -23.65 5.56 20.57
N ARG A 611 -22.80 6.52 20.16
CA ARG A 611 -23.19 7.93 20.10
C ARG A 611 -24.20 8.20 18.98
N ALA A 612 -24.09 7.49 17.86
CA ALA A 612 -25.09 7.53 16.80
C ALA A 612 -26.46 7.02 17.30
N LEU A 613 -26.49 5.89 18.00
CA LEU A 613 -27.72 5.32 18.56
C LEU A 613 -28.35 6.23 19.63
N MET A 614 -27.55 6.90 20.45
CA MET A 614 -28.05 7.93 21.38
C MET A 614 -28.77 9.08 20.65
N LEU A 615 -28.31 9.49 19.47
CA LEU A 615 -29.00 10.52 18.66
C LEU A 615 -30.32 9.98 18.10
N CYS A 616 -30.37 8.70 17.70
CA CYS A 616 -31.59 8.04 17.29
C CYS A 616 -32.63 8.00 18.43
N GLU A 617 -32.20 7.66 19.64
CA GLU A 617 -33.04 7.64 20.85
C GLU A 617 -33.48 9.05 21.28
N ALA A 618 -32.60 10.04 21.17
CA ALA A 618 -32.90 11.46 21.42
C ALA A 618 -33.88 12.04 20.38
N GLY A 619 -34.10 11.34 19.27
CA GLY A 619 -35.10 11.65 18.28
C GLY A 619 -34.64 12.54 17.14
N GLU A 620 -33.34 12.59 16.88
CA GLU A 620 -32.76 13.26 15.73
C GLU A 620 -33.08 12.50 14.42
N GLU A 621 -33.31 13.25 13.35
CA GLU A 621 -33.69 12.72 12.04
C GLU A 621 -32.62 13.05 11.00
N PHE A 622 -32.24 12.04 10.21
CA PHE A 622 -31.25 12.16 9.15
C PHE A 622 -31.84 11.64 7.83
N ASP A 623 -31.38 12.19 6.70
CA ASP A 623 -31.77 11.77 5.37
C ASP A 623 -30.87 10.64 4.83
N ILE A 624 -29.62 10.55 5.30
CA ILE A 624 -28.66 9.50 4.94
C ILE A 624 -27.62 9.31 6.04
N ILE A 625 -27.15 8.07 6.21
CA ILE A 625 -26.09 7.73 7.15
C ILE A 625 -24.87 7.24 6.37
N VAL A 626 -23.69 7.77 6.71
CA VAL A 626 -22.41 7.30 6.22
C VAL A 626 -21.67 6.67 7.39
N SER A 627 -21.41 5.38 7.31
CA SER A 627 -20.76 4.63 8.39
C SER A 627 -19.48 3.99 7.88
N ASP A 628 -18.41 4.18 8.63
CA ASP A 628 -17.28 3.28 8.53
C ASP A 628 -17.71 1.84 8.85
N ILE A 629 -17.07 0.88 8.16
CA ILE A 629 -17.23 -0.54 8.41
C ILE A 629 -16.37 -0.97 9.62
N GLU A 630 -15.17 -0.44 9.74
CA GLU A 630 -14.13 -0.91 10.67
C GLU A 630 -13.98 0.01 11.88
N MET A 631 -14.95 -0.02 12.79
CA MET A 631 -14.93 0.77 14.03
C MET A 631 -14.69 -0.12 15.27
N PRO A 632 -13.98 0.37 16.30
CA PRO A 632 -13.75 -0.33 17.56
C PRO A 632 -15.05 -0.47 18.37
N GLY A 633 -15.18 -1.60 19.07
CA GLY A 633 -16.35 -1.92 19.91
C GLY A 633 -17.51 -2.53 19.13
N MET A 634 -18.14 -1.74 18.25
CA MET A 634 -19.24 -2.16 17.37
C MET A 634 -18.88 -1.88 15.92
N SER A 635 -18.92 -2.91 15.07
CA SER A 635 -18.61 -2.76 13.64
C SER A 635 -19.71 -2.01 12.90
N GLY A 636 -19.39 -1.40 11.76
CA GLY A 636 -20.38 -0.76 10.89
C GLY A 636 -21.48 -1.72 10.41
N PHE A 637 -21.16 -3.01 10.25
CA PHE A 637 -22.16 -4.03 9.93
C PHE A 637 -23.15 -4.25 11.07
N GLU A 638 -22.67 -4.36 12.32
CA GLU A 638 -23.55 -4.52 13.49
C GLU A 638 -24.40 -3.27 13.73
N PHE A 639 -23.81 -2.09 13.55
CA PHE A 639 -24.52 -0.82 13.61
C PHE A 639 -25.64 -0.75 12.56
N CYS A 640 -25.33 -1.08 11.30
CA CYS A 640 -26.32 -1.13 10.22
C CYS A 640 -27.45 -2.13 10.54
N GLU A 641 -27.12 -3.32 11.03
CA GLU A 641 -28.12 -4.32 11.42
C GLU A 641 -29.04 -3.80 12.54
N MET A 642 -28.48 -3.11 13.54
CA MET A 642 -29.27 -2.52 14.64
C MET A 642 -30.17 -1.39 14.15
N VAL A 643 -29.68 -0.53 13.26
CA VAL A 643 -30.48 0.54 12.66
C VAL A 643 -31.64 -0.05 11.82
N LYS A 644 -31.41 -1.14 11.09
CA LYS A 644 -32.39 -1.77 10.19
C LYS A 644 -33.36 -2.75 10.89
N ARG A 645 -33.01 -3.30 12.07
CA ARG A 645 -33.84 -4.29 12.82
C ARG A 645 -35.10 -3.70 13.49
N GLY A 646 -35.25 -2.38 13.54
CA GLY A 646 -36.48 -1.71 13.97
C GLY A 646 -36.21 -0.46 14.80
N GLY A 647 -36.69 0.69 14.33
CA GLY A 647 -36.45 2.00 14.95
C GLY A 647 -36.75 3.15 13.99
N ARG A 648 -36.51 4.39 14.43
CA ARG A 648 -36.79 5.60 13.62
C ARG A 648 -35.96 5.68 12.34
N TRP A 649 -34.78 5.06 12.34
CA TRP A 649 -33.84 5.07 11.21
C TRP A 649 -33.91 3.84 10.31
N GLN A 650 -34.91 2.97 10.49
CA GLN A 650 -35.03 1.71 9.73
C GLN A 650 -35.08 1.90 8.21
N ASN A 651 -35.67 3.01 7.74
CA ASN A 651 -35.81 3.30 6.31
C ASN A 651 -34.77 4.31 5.79
N ILE A 652 -33.81 4.74 6.62
CA ILE A 652 -32.79 5.68 6.20
C ILE A 652 -31.71 4.93 5.39
N PRO A 653 -31.27 5.44 4.23
CA PRO A 653 -30.21 4.83 3.47
C PRO A 653 -28.88 4.89 4.25
N ILE A 654 -28.13 3.79 4.23
CA ILE A 654 -26.82 3.70 4.89
C ILE A 654 -25.77 3.35 3.82
N VAL A 655 -24.78 4.23 3.67
CA VAL A 655 -23.63 4.03 2.78
C VAL A 655 -22.40 3.66 3.61
N ALA A 656 -21.73 2.59 3.21
CA ALA A 656 -20.56 2.08 3.92
C ALA A 656 -19.26 2.68 3.39
N LEU A 657 -18.40 3.14 4.28
CA LEU A 657 -17.01 3.53 3.99
C LEU A 657 -16.08 2.34 4.24
N SER A 658 -15.38 1.89 3.20
CA SER A 658 -14.49 0.73 3.26
C SER A 658 -13.03 1.10 3.01
N SER A 659 -12.12 0.60 3.84
CA SER A 659 -10.67 0.74 3.64
C SER A 659 -10.19 -0.01 2.38
N HIS A 660 -10.80 -1.15 2.02
CA HIS A 660 -10.51 -1.97 0.84
C HIS A 660 -11.81 -2.52 0.20
N ALA A 661 -12.11 -2.11 -1.04
CA ALA A 661 -13.24 -2.63 -1.81
C ALA A 661 -12.98 -4.07 -2.29
N SER A 662 -13.24 -5.07 -1.43
CA SER A 662 -13.25 -6.48 -1.83
C SER A 662 -14.67 -6.91 -2.25
N PRO A 663 -14.85 -7.72 -3.33
CA PRO A 663 -16.16 -8.20 -3.77
C PRO A 663 -16.94 -8.96 -2.68
N HIS A 664 -16.23 -9.60 -1.75
CA HIS A 664 -16.84 -10.37 -0.66
C HIS A 664 -17.47 -9.48 0.43
N ASN A 665 -16.90 -8.28 0.65
CA ASN A 665 -17.47 -7.29 1.59
C ASN A 665 -18.73 -6.62 1.03
N LEU A 666 -18.86 -6.51 -0.30
CA LEU A 666 -20.04 -5.98 -0.99
C LEU A 666 -21.27 -6.92 -0.86
N GLU A 667 -21.09 -8.24 -1.01
CA GLU A 667 -22.18 -9.22 -0.87
C GLU A 667 -22.66 -9.35 0.59
N LYS A 668 -21.71 -9.51 1.52
CA LYS A 668 -22.02 -9.55 2.96
C LYS A 668 -22.68 -8.24 3.42
N GLY A 669 -22.23 -7.13 2.85
CA GLY A 669 -22.74 -5.81 3.12
C GLY A 669 -24.20 -5.56 2.72
N ARG A 670 -24.56 -5.91 1.48
CA ARG A 670 -25.95 -5.84 1.00
C ARG A 670 -26.89 -6.75 1.80
N SER A 671 -26.42 -7.91 2.25
CA SER A 671 -27.24 -8.81 3.08
C SER A 671 -27.53 -8.30 4.50
N VAL A 672 -26.76 -7.31 4.99
CA VAL A 672 -26.92 -6.70 6.33
C VAL A 672 -27.74 -5.40 6.28
N GLY A 673 -27.97 -4.85 5.08
CA GLY A 673 -28.90 -3.73 4.85
C GLY A 673 -28.24 -2.39 4.51
N PHE A 674 -26.95 -2.38 4.14
CA PHE A 674 -26.34 -1.21 3.51
C PHE A 674 -26.84 -1.05 2.08
N ASP A 675 -27.09 0.19 1.70
CA ASP A 675 -27.66 0.57 0.42
C ASP A 675 -26.56 0.78 -0.64
N ASP A 676 -25.37 1.25 -0.25
CA ASP A 676 -24.21 1.37 -1.15
C ASP A 676 -22.85 1.34 -0.43
N TYR A 677 -21.76 1.29 -1.21
CA TYR A 677 -20.38 1.12 -0.76
C TYR A 677 -19.43 2.10 -1.44
N VAL A 678 -18.57 2.74 -0.65
CA VAL A 678 -17.54 3.63 -1.16
C VAL A 678 -16.21 3.35 -0.46
N ALA A 679 -15.11 3.40 -1.22
CA ALA A 679 -13.78 3.33 -0.62
C ALA A 679 -13.48 4.62 0.16
N LYS A 680 -12.92 4.52 1.37
CA LYS A 680 -12.59 5.66 2.26
C LYS A 680 -11.74 6.75 1.61
N TYR A 681 -11.03 6.42 0.53
CA TYR A 681 -10.13 7.33 -0.18
C TYR A 681 -10.68 7.81 -1.53
N ASP A 682 -11.85 7.31 -1.97
CA ASP A 682 -12.51 7.69 -3.21
C ASP A 682 -13.48 8.86 -2.98
N ARG A 683 -12.91 10.07 -3.03
CA ARG A 683 -13.56 11.34 -2.65
C ARG A 683 -14.71 11.71 -3.60
N ASP A 684 -14.44 11.61 -4.90
CA ASP A 684 -15.42 11.91 -5.94
C ASP A 684 -16.50 10.82 -6.00
N GLY A 685 -16.10 9.56 -5.78
CA GLY A 685 -17.00 8.43 -5.64
C GLY A 685 -17.99 8.59 -4.48
N LEU A 686 -17.57 9.13 -3.33
CA LEU A 686 -18.45 9.28 -2.16
C LEU A 686 -19.62 10.24 -2.41
N VAL A 687 -19.35 11.44 -2.88
CA VAL A 687 -20.40 12.44 -3.13
C VAL A 687 -21.33 11.99 -4.26
N HIS A 688 -20.78 11.34 -5.29
CA HIS A 688 -21.59 10.77 -6.37
C HIS A 688 -22.52 9.66 -5.87
N THR A 689 -21.98 8.74 -5.06
CA THR A 689 -22.72 7.62 -4.47
C THR A 689 -23.84 8.12 -3.57
N LEU A 690 -23.56 9.06 -2.65
CA LEU A 690 -24.58 9.62 -1.75
C LEU A 690 -25.74 10.28 -2.52
N ASN A 691 -25.43 11.01 -3.58
CA ASN A 691 -26.46 11.62 -4.42
C ASN A 691 -27.26 10.59 -5.22
N SER A 692 -26.61 9.53 -5.73
CA SER A 692 -27.27 8.42 -6.43
C SER A 692 -28.19 7.65 -5.49
N THR A 693 -27.70 7.21 -4.33
CA THR A 693 -28.48 6.46 -3.34
C THR A 693 -29.72 7.24 -2.89
N LEU A 694 -29.59 8.55 -2.67
CA LEU A 694 -30.71 9.43 -2.33
C LEU A 694 -31.68 9.69 -3.49
N HIS A 695 -31.24 9.54 -4.74
CA HIS A 695 -32.09 9.67 -5.92
C HIS A 695 -32.88 8.38 -6.17
N ASP A 696 -32.21 7.23 -6.07
CA ASP A 696 -32.80 5.90 -6.27
C ASP A 696 -33.90 5.60 -5.24
N MET A 697 -33.70 6.02 -3.99
CA MET A 697 -34.72 5.88 -2.93
C MET A 697 -35.91 6.85 -3.05
N ARG A 698 -35.82 7.90 -3.89
CA ARG A 698 -36.98 8.76 -4.22
C ARG A 698 -37.79 8.23 -5.40
N ALA A 699 -37.21 7.31 -6.19
CA ALA A 699 -37.84 6.71 -7.36
C ALA A 699 -38.51 5.36 -7.06
N ALA A 700 -38.14 4.71 -5.95
CA ALA A 700 -38.80 3.54 -5.35
C ALA A 700 -39.93 3.96 -4.41
#